data_AF-A0A7S2M9X6-F1
#
_entry.id   AF-A0A7S2M9X6-F1
#
_cell.length_a   1.000
_cell.length_b   1.000
_cell.length_c   1.000
_cell.angle_alpha   90.00
_cell.angle_beta   90.00
_cell.angle_gamma   90.00
#
_symmetry.space_group_name_H-M   'P 1'
#
loop_
_entity.id
_entity.type
_entity.pdbx_description
1 polymer ?
#
loop_
_entity_poly.entity_id
_entity_poly.type
_entity_poly.pdbx_seq_one_letter_code
_entity_poly.pdbx_strand_id
1 'polypeptide(L)'
;ASRAFEEPVGRALEVNENMPPGLHRCGDIVVLHGELQEATFGPSSQHVGTLPEGFRPRRELRWLASLLRSDDSTRVLEHSVALTLRPDGRISVQGGKVHQVDQKGHMRVYQQNKKGRLCLDGVRFAVCDGIAVELSKHVADAKRSKAGAGQEGKEAQGGGAKAKVSYLVSACSASDKTAVCVVQGDVVLLEGYLAWGQGRPPNAKQPIATLPRGCWPKRREIFFTRGGSDLEERRRVDVDHFGRIFCPEGASDGRVELTGVIFVAADPATTKDLKPRDPDWDDLKLHYHRNDVSVVSASFDGHELLEHFVRRSNCHEWSFIEYDFARHAGRKMLLPLGQVPLRGHDKWDPMNLTHERSMKIWREYKGSLLENFGITSFHTLLHVSDNMFQKIADRIRMRKDDINYMMEYRHRERQNWSAKRQPGLTFRYLESLASEIADQMFEHWDFKAQLQGALQNDFRPPATIEHLFPQRKSGQDFFIRKHIKDCDMARFEEARQFFFLYETTGSNMTHCSLMGASDVFTTTGKWHFPDSPDVQRQLFEHIEWLFPRKVYLYMSERQTLRFPFIEDLDIQASMDWQGELQPGEKRRPPDELIMNPPVRRGDVVEGDPGELMRKRAIAVHMIYPHFDQLEVLVYSASGHNKGKDMLKSSFHLVWPQLIVDPDRAPVIRHVTLGLFQRETRIEGSYLRTCQEKLLKLHESNNWELVFDSTTINARNGLRLPYSDKASMVVGTEEDKRKIKEGQLSKTKAHKIRVKEDRPSKAIGKIVFDFDKDPTTGESRLLDARWTADAQTYRIAEWIHMGSCRRDPATVAELTTWQLGPDVLAMLPTKPGEQFVFCEGEDDGEGGHWVTHKPFPYIRRCKLPMREFVRNFEEALGDEQEALRDEQRLDFVQRMFGSWVSKTPNQAIWRAAAASQFEGKAPEEHWAKGRMYRPAEVVYVREKGKVVIDGPQDVADALLRSLKTFTKPDDNAVMPIYDVSRISS
;
A
#
# COMPACT_ATOMS: atom_id res chain seq x y z
N ALA A 1 27.34 -39.37 -20.44
CA ALA A 1 26.64 -38.25 -19.75
C ALA A 1 25.40 -38.70 -18.95
N SER A 2 24.86 -39.92 -19.13
CA SER A 2 23.62 -40.40 -18.47
C SER A 2 23.80 -41.19 -17.15
N ARG A 3 24.99 -41.20 -16.54
CA ARG A 3 25.30 -41.96 -15.30
C ARG A 3 25.63 -41.09 -14.07
N ALA A 4 25.26 -39.80 -14.06
CA ALA A 4 25.77 -38.84 -13.08
C ALA A 4 24.94 -38.66 -11.79
N PHE A 5 23.91 -39.47 -11.53
CA PHE A 5 23.05 -39.33 -10.34
C PHE A 5 22.93 -40.69 -9.60
N GLU A 6 23.79 -40.93 -8.60
CA GLU A 6 23.71 -42.09 -7.69
C GLU A 6 23.17 -41.70 -6.29
N GLU A 7 22.48 -42.64 -5.65
CA GLU A 7 21.54 -42.51 -4.52
C GLU A 7 22.08 -41.90 -3.20
N PRO A 8 21.23 -41.19 -2.43
CA PRO A 8 20.78 -41.74 -1.15
C PRO A 8 19.34 -41.36 -0.68
N VAL A 9 18.76 -42.26 0.15
CA VAL A 9 17.62 -42.17 1.11
C VAL A 9 16.61 -41.02 0.90
N GLY A 10 15.61 -41.31 0.08
CA GLY A 10 14.48 -40.48 -0.33
C GLY A 10 14.13 -40.88 -1.76
N ARG A 11 12.85 -40.95 -2.16
CA ARG A 11 12.51 -41.25 -3.57
C ARG A 11 13.25 -40.23 -4.46
N ALA A 12 14.31 -40.66 -5.15
CA ALA A 12 15.06 -39.81 -6.04
C ALA A 12 14.09 -39.27 -7.10
N LEU A 13 14.15 -37.97 -7.36
CA LEU A 13 13.32 -37.38 -8.41
C LEU A 13 13.70 -38.01 -9.75
N GLU A 14 12.71 -38.55 -10.44
CA GLU A 14 12.93 -39.18 -11.74
C GLU A 14 13.35 -38.14 -12.79
N VAL A 15 14.17 -38.57 -13.74
CA VAL A 15 14.67 -37.75 -14.84
C VAL A 15 13.57 -37.58 -15.89
N ASN A 16 13.40 -36.37 -16.45
CA ASN A 16 12.51 -36.19 -17.60
C ASN A 16 13.12 -36.90 -18.82
N GLU A 17 12.45 -37.93 -19.34
CA GLU A 17 12.95 -38.75 -20.45
C GLU A 17 13.15 -37.94 -21.75
N ASN A 18 12.33 -36.92 -21.98
CA ASN A 18 12.39 -36.11 -23.19
C ASN A 18 13.52 -35.08 -23.16
N MET A 19 13.90 -34.64 -21.96
CA MET A 19 14.94 -33.63 -21.75
C MET A 19 15.69 -33.90 -20.45
N PRO A 20 16.54 -34.94 -20.44
CA PRO A 20 17.22 -35.33 -19.22
C PRO A 20 18.12 -34.20 -18.71
N PRO A 21 18.23 -34.01 -17.38
CA PRO A 21 19.20 -33.11 -16.80
C PRO A 21 20.58 -33.46 -17.34
N GLY A 22 21.30 -32.43 -17.76
CA GLY A 22 22.67 -32.57 -18.15
C GLY A 22 23.44 -31.31 -17.82
N LEU A 23 24.72 -31.41 -18.07
CA LEU A 23 25.68 -30.38 -17.75
C LEU A 23 26.64 -30.23 -18.91
N HIS A 24 26.99 -28.99 -19.20
CA HIS A 24 27.96 -28.62 -20.22
C HIS A 24 28.99 -27.69 -19.60
N ARG A 25 30.27 -27.98 -19.80
CA ARG A 25 31.37 -27.13 -19.35
C ARG A 25 31.95 -26.37 -20.52
N CYS A 26 31.91 -25.04 -20.43
CA CYS A 26 32.59 -24.14 -21.33
C CYS A 26 33.72 -23.49 -20.53
N GLY A 27 34.96 -23.96 -20.69
CA GLY A 27 36.09 -23.48 -19.88
C GLY A 27 35.88 -23.70 -18.39
N ASP A 28 35.83 -22.62 -17.61
CA ASP A 28 35.61 -22.68 -16.17
C ASP A 28 34.14 -22.50 -15.77
N ILE A 29 33.26 -22.23 -16.74
CA ILE A 29 31.83 -22.08 -16.51
C ILE A 29 31.12 -23.40 -16.83
N VAL A 30 30.35 -23.90 -15.87
CA VAL A 30 29.45 -25.04 -15.99
C VAL A 30 28.03 -24.50 -16.16
N VAL A 31 27.33 -25.02 -17.16
CA VAL A 31 25.93 -24.73 -17.46
C VAL A 31 25.13 -26.00 -17.20
N LEU A 32 24.08 -25.91 -16.39
CA LEU A 32 23.09 -26.96 -16.26
C LEU A 32 21.96 -26.72 -17.26
N HIS A 33 21.41 -27.81 -17.78
CA HIS A 33 20.27 -27.80 -18.69
C HIS A 33 19.38 -29.01 -18.45
N GLY A 34 18.18 -28.99 -18.99
CA GLY A 34 17.21 -30.09 -18.91
C GLY A 34 16.27 -29.97 -17.73
N GLU A 35 15.43 -31.00 -17.57
CA GLU A 35 14.30 -30.99 -16.65
C GLU A 35 14.28 -32.23 -15.75
N LEU A 36 13.87 -32.07 -14.49
CA LEU A 36 13.43 -33.19 -13.67
C LEU A 36 11.92 -33.43 -13.89
N GLN A 37 11.47 -34.66 -13.62
CA GLN A 37 10.04 -34.97 -13.62
C GLN A 37 9.28 -34.10 -12.61
N GLU A 38 7.96 -34.09 -12.79
CA GLU A 38 7.08 -33.31 -11.94
C GLU A 38 7.18 -33.77 -10.48
N ALA A 39 7.41 -32.81 -9.59
CA ALA A 39 7.51 -33.06 -8.17
C ALA A 39 6.83 -31.95 -7.36
N THR A 40 6.60 -32.20 -6.07
CA THR A 40 6.08 -31.20 -5.14
C THR A 40 7.20 -30.76 -4.20
N PHE A 41 7.64 -29.51 -4.36
CA PHE A 41 8.69 -28.89 -3.57
C PHE A 41 8.08 -28.17 -2.38
N GLY A 42 8.30 -28.72 -1.19
CA GLY A 42 7.80 -28.17 0.06
C GLY A 42 8.75 -27.16 0.72
N PRO A 43 8.40 -26.67 1.91
CA PRO A 43 9.18 -25.65 2.64
C PRO A 43 10.52 -26.17 3.18
N SER A 44 10.74 -27.48 3.19
CA SER A 44 12.04 -28.08 3.54
C SER A 44 12.89 -28.28 2.29
N SER A 45 14.21 -28.10 2.41
CA SER A 45 15.13 -28.34 1.31
C SER A 45 15.15 -29.82 0.93
N GLN A 46 14.78 -30.14 -0.31
CA GLN A 46 14.77 -31.48 -0.87
C GLN A 46 16.01 -31.69 -1.74
N HIS A 47 16.71 -32.80 -1.59
CA HIS A 47 17.85 -33.14 -2.44
C HIS A 47 17.36 -33.63 -3.80
N VAL A 48 17.88 -33.07 -4.90
CA VAL A 48 17.41 -33.38 -6.25
C VAL A 48 18.48 -33.98 -7.16
N GLY A 49 19.74 -34.01 -6.72
CA GLY A 49 20.84 -34.62 -7.46
C GLY A 49 22.22 -34.16 -7.01
N THR A 50 23.27 -34.83 -7.46
CA THR A 50 24.66 -34.54 -7.08
C THR A 50 25.52 -34.35 -8.33
N LEU A 51 26.34 -33.30 -8.36
CA LEU A 51 27.27 -33.06 -9.45
C LEU A 51 28.51 -33.95 -9.36
N PRO A 52 29.01 -34.46 -10.50
CA PRO A 52 30.23 -35.25 -10.55
C PRO A 52 31.45 -34.43 -10.13
N GLU A 53 32.48 -35.13 -9.67
CA GLU A 53 33.77 -34.53 -9.33
C GLU A 53 34.37 -33.80 -10.56
N GLY A 54 34.96 -32.62 -10.34
CA GLY A 54 35.42 -31.73 -11.41
C GLY A 54 34.35 -30.78 -11.98
N PHE A 55 33.08 -30.95 -11.60
CA PHE A 55 31.97 -30.04 -11.93
C PHE A 55 31.33 -29.43 -10.69
N ARG A 56 31.91 -29.63 -9.50
CA ARG A 56 31.36 -29.10 -8.25
C ARG A 56 31.72 -27.62 -8.10
N PRO A 57 30.80 -26.77 -7.64
CA PRO A 57 31.13 -25.38 -7.36
C PRO A 57 32.12 -25.31 -6.20
N ARG A 58 32.99 -24.31 -6.18
CA ARG A 58 33.94 -24.10 -5.06
C ARG A 58 33.27 -23.60 -3.79
N ARG A 59 32.05 -23.07 -3.91
CA ARG A 59 31.25 -22.48 -2.82
C ARG A 59 29.78 -22.89 -2.93
N GLU A 60 29.01 -22.61 -1.90
CA GLU A 60 27.56 -22.74 -1.95
C GLU A 60 26.96 -21.62 -2.83
N LEU A 61 26.09 -22.01 -3.77
CA LEU A 61 25.46 -21.12 -4.74
C LEU A 61 23.94 -21.27 -4.65
N ARG A 62 23.19 -20.17 -4.73
CA ARG A 62 21.72 -20.17 -4.61
C ARG A 62 21.06 -19.44 -5.79
N TRP A 63 19.97 -20.00 -6.31
CA TRP A 63 19.34 -19.62 -7.60
C TRP A 63 17.82 -19.68 -7.54
N LEU A 64 17.16 -18.92 -8.42
CA LEU A 64 15.79 -19.20 -8.83
C LEU A 64 15.84 -20.21 -9.97
N ALA A 65 15.25 -21.39 -9.75
CA ALA A 65 14.98 -22.33 -10.83
C ALA A 65 13.50 -22.24 -11.20
N SER A 66 13.21 -22.38 -12.49
CA SER A 66 11.86 -22.34 -13.04
C SER A 66 11.14 -23.65 -12.77
N LEU A 67 9.87 -23.58 -12.35
CA LEU A 67 8.94 -24.70 -12.38
C LEU A 67 8.03 -24.55 -13.59
N LEU A 68 8.03 -25.56 -14.44
CA LEU A 68 7.19 -25.64 -15.64
C LEU A 68 5.96 -26.50 -15.35
N ARG A 69 4.81 -26.11 -15.90
CA ARG A 69 3.56 -26.87 -15.76
C ARG A 69 3.64 -28.24 -16.46
N SER A 70 3.01 -29.27 -15.90
CA SER A 70 3.02 -30.64 -16.46
C SER A 70 2.20 -30.77 -17.75
N ASP A 71 1.22 -29.89 -17.94
CA ASP A 71 0.03 -30.17 -18.76
C ASP A 71 0.15 -29.67 -20.21
N ASP A 72 1.21 -28.93 -20.54
CA ASP A 72 1.33 -28.21 -21.81
C ASP A 72 2.56 -28.63 -22.60
N SER A 73 2.36 -28.84 -23.90
CA SER A 73 3.44 -28.92 -24.91
C SER A 73 4.21 -27.60 -25.04
N THR A 74 3.71 -26.53 -24.42
CA THR A 74 4.36 -25.22 -24.33
C THR A 74 5.02 -25.06 -22.97
N ARG A 75 6.30 -24.63 -22.94
CA ARG A 75 7.06 -24.39 -21.70
C ARG A 75 6.54 -23.13 -20.98
N VAL A 76 5.37 -23.23 -20.35
CA VAL A 76 4.79 -22.14 -19.57
C VAL A 76 5.37 -22.20 -18.15
N LEU A 77 6.02 -21.10 -17.76
CA LEU A 77 6.51 -20.89 -16.39
C LEU A 77 5.31 -20.83 -15.44
N GLU A 78 5.23 -21.76 -14.50
CA GLU A 78 4.18 -21.79 -13.48
C GLU A 78 4.65 -21.06 -12.22
N HIS A 79 5.84 -21.40 -11.73
CA HIS A 79 6.40 -20.85 -10.50
C HIS A 79 7.93 -20.79 -10.54
N SER A 80 8.55 -20.24 -9.49
CA SER A 80 9.99 -20.38 -9.24
C SER A 80 10.26 -20.96 -7.85
N VAL A 81 11.34 -21.73 -7.75
CA VAL A 81 11.82 -22.38 -6.51
C VAL A 81 13.25 -21.99 -6.20
N ALA A 82 13.63 -22.14 -4.93
CA ALA A 82 15.01 -21.93 -4.50
C ALA A 82 15.83 -23.17 -4.78
N LEU A 83 16.80 -23.06 -5.69
CA LEU A 83 17.78 -24.09 -5.95
C LEU A 83 19.07 -23.71 -5.20
N THR A 84 19.73 -24.67 -4.57
CA THR A 84 21.01 -24.52 -3.86
C THR A 84 21.98 -25.57 -4.38
N LEU A 85 23.15 -25.16 -4.85
CA LEU A 85 24.27 -26.05 -5.14
C LEU A 85 25.34 -25.90 -4.07
N ARG A 86 25.71 -26.99 -3.42
CA ARG A 86 26.73 -27.01 -2.36
C ARG A 86 28.11 -27.38 -2.91
N PRO A 87 29.20 -27.06 -2.18
CA PRO A 87 30.56 -27.40 -2.58
C PRO A 87 30.83 -28.91 -2.75
N ASP A 88 30.08 -29.75 -2.04
CA ASP A 88 30.12 -31.21 -2.18
C ASP A 88 29.43 -31.72 -3.46
N GLY A 89 28.90 -30.81 -4.30
CA GLY A 89 28.16 -31.10 -5.52
C GLY A 89 26.66 -31.31 -5.29
N ARG A 90 26.17 -31.29 -4.05
CA ARG A 90 24.76 -31.54 -3.74
C ARG A 90 23.87 -30.42 -4.26
N ILE A 91 22.87 -30.76 -5.06
CA ILE A 91 21.79 -29.89 -5.53
C ILE A 91 20.58 -30.11 -4.64
N SER A 92 20.02 -29.04 -4.07
CA SER A 92 18.79 -29.09 -3.30
C SER A 92 17.81 -27.99 -3.70
N VAL A 93 16.51 -28.25 -3.57
CA VAL A 93 15.42 -27.38 -3.98
C VAL A 93 14.43 -27.16 -2.85
N GLN A 94 13.89 -25.94 -2.71
CA GLN A 94 12.94 -25.58 -1.66
C GLN A 94 11.77 -24.77 -2.25
N GLY A 95 10.54 -25.17 -1.92
CA GLY A 95 9.31 -24.44 -2.20
C GLY A 95 9.24 -23.18 -1.34
N GLY A 96 9.22 -22.01 -1.98
CA GLY A 96 9.31 -20.73 -1.27
C GLY A 96 8.11 -20.42 -0.37
N LYS A 97 8.24 -19.35 0.41
CA LYS A 97 7.13 -18.77 1.17
C LYS A 97 6.36 -17.80 0.26
N VAL A 98 5.04 -17.78 0.39
CA VAL A 98 4.17 -16.82 -0.33
C VAL A 98 3.57 -15.86 0.66
N HIS A 99 3.68 -14.56 0.36
CA HIS A 99 3.02 -13.52 1.11
C HIS A 99 1.59 -13.36 0.60
N GLN A 100 0.61 -13.78 1.39
CA GLN A 100 -0.79 -13.56 1.08
C GLN A 100 -1.36 -12.50 2.01
N VAL A 101 -1.90 -11.45 1.42
CA VAL A 101 -2.65 -10.43 2.16
C VAL A 101 -4.03 -11.00 2.42
N ASP A 102 -4.37 -11.18 3.71
CA ASP A 102 -5.69 -11.65 4.08
C ASP A 102 -6.77 -10.60 3.76
N GLN A 103 -8.06 -10.99 3.83
CA GLN A 103 -9.17 -10.08 3.56
C GLN A 103 -9.21 -8.84 4.47
N LYS A 104 -8.40 -8.80 5.54
CA LYS A 104 -8.27 -7.69 6.48
C LYS A 104 -7.05 -6.81 6.20
N GLY A 105 -6.29 -7.09 5.15
CA GLY A 105 -5.10 -6.31 4.76
C GLY A 105 -3.83 -6.70 5.49
N HIS A 106 -3.82 -7.78 6.31
CA HIS A 106 -2.60 -8.24 6.96
C HIS A 106 -1.82 -9.17 6.04
N MET A 107 -0.53 -8.88 5.87
CA MET A 107 0.39 -9.74 5.16
C MET A 107 0.72 -10.97 6.02
N ARG A 108 0.30 -12.15 5.56
CA ARG A 108 0.62 -13.43 6.21
C ARG A 108 1.56 -14.22 5.30
N VAL A 109 2.59 -14.79 5.91
CA VAL A 109 3.58 -15.61 5.22
C VAL A 109 3.13 -17.07 5.31
N TYR A 110 2.69 -17.63 4.19
CA TYR A 110 2.30 -19.04 4.11
C TYR A 110 3.42 -19.86 3.47
N GLN A 111 3.72 -21.01 4.05
CA GLN A 111 4.55 -22.01 3.39
C GLN A 111 3.69 -22.67 2.31
N GLN A 112 4.11 -22.61 1.05
CA GLN A 112 3.42 -23.28 -0.05
C GLN A 112 4.26 -24.42 -0.61
N ASN A 113 3.61 -25.56 -0.77
CA ASN A 113 4.10 -26.65 -1.60
C ASN A 113 3.91 -26.23 -3.07
N LYS A 114 5.00 -26.14 -3.84
CA LYS A 114 4.96 -25.79 -5.26
C LYS A 114 5.12 -27.07 -6.08
N LYS A 115 4.13 -27.38 -6.93
CA LYS A 115 4.18 -28.53 -7.85
C LYS A 115 4.66 -28.07 -9.23
N GLY A 116 5.44 -28.89 -9.92
CA GLY A 116 5.86 -28.63 -11.30
C GLY A 116 7.13 -29.40 -11.69
N ARG A 117 7.52 -29.31 -12.96
CA ARG A 117 8.79 -29.84 -13.48
C ARG A 117 9.90 -28.83 -13.23
N LEU A 118 10.96 -29.24 -12.53
CA LEU A 118 12.11 -28.37 -12.28
C LEU A 118 12.94 -28.22 -13.55
N CYS A 119 13.01 -27.01 -14.08
CA CYS A 119 13.86 -26.66 -15.19
C CYS A 119 15.19 -26.09 -14.70
N LEU A 120 16.29 -26.73 -15.10
CA LEU A 120 17.65 -26.32 -14.77
C LEU A 120 18.25 -25.36 -15.81
N ASP A 121 17.54 -25.12 -16.92
CA ASP A 121 18.01 -24.23 -17.98
C ASP A 121 18.26 -22.83 -17.42
N GLY A 122 19.49 -22.33 -17.63
CA GLY A 122 19.91 -21.01 -17.17
C GLY A 122 20.70 -21.02 -15.85
N VAL A 123 20.84 -22.17 -15.17
CA VAL A 123 21.74 -22.30 -14.01
C VAL A 123 23.18 -22.41 -14.52
N ARG A 124 24.03 -21.46 -14.12
CA ARG A 124 25.42 -21.32 -14.62
C ARG A 124 26.36 -20.93 -13.49
N PHE A 125 27.38 -21.74 -13.24
CA PHE A 125 28.35 -21.49 -12.17
C PHE A 125 29.79 -21.76 -12.61
N ALA A 126 30.75 -21.25 -11.86
CA ALA A 126 32.16 -21.48 -12.07
C ALA A 126 32.71 -22.62 -11.21
N VAL A 127 33.68 -23.34 -11.76
CA VAL A 127 34.44 -24.39 -11.04
C VAL A 127 35.84 -23.95 -10.60
N CYS A 128 36.26 -22.75 -11.02
CA CYS A 128 37.50 -22.12 -10.59
C CYS A 128 37.25 -21.06 -9.50
N ASP A 129 38.33 -20.64 -8.85
CA ASP A 129 38.27 -19.52 -7.92
C ASP A 129 38.18 -18.22 -8.72
N GLY A 130 37.17 -17.40 -8.41
CA GLY A 130 37.04 -16.08 -9.01
C GLY A 130 37.84 -15.00 -8.28
N ILE A 131 38.02 -13.87 -8.95
CA ILE A 131 38.66 -12.68 -8.39
C ILE A 131 37.66 -12.00 -7.45
N ALA A 132 38.07 -11.69 -6.23
CA ALA A 132 37.19 -11.11 -5.23
C ALA A 132 36.56 -9.80 -5.71
N VAL A 133 35.24 -9.65 -5.48
CA VAL A 133 34.57 -8.36 -5.62
C VAL A 133 34.91 -7.53 -4.39
N GLU A 134 35.45 -6.33 -4.58
CA GLU A 134 35.88 -5.47 -3.48
C GLU A 134 34.68 -4.66 -2.94
N LEU A 135 34.40 -4.76 -1.65
CA LEU A 135 33.39 -3.90 -1.01
C LEU A 135 33.86 -2.45 -1.04
N SER A 136 32.90 -1.54 -1.25
CA SER A 136 33.22 -0.12 -1.19
C SER A 136 33.67 0.30 0.22
N LYS A 137 34.54 1.30 0.30
CA LYS A 137 35.12 1.75 1.57
C LYS A 137 34.06 2.10 2.62
N HIS A 138 32.99 2.80 2.22
CA HIS A 138 31.91 3.18 3.14
C HIS A 138 31.14 1.98 3.70
N VAL A 139 30.93 0.92 2.91
CA VAL A 139 30.32 -0.33 3.40
C VAL A 139 31.28 -1.06 4.34
N ALA A 140 32.58 -1.09 4.01
CA ALA A 140 33.61 -1.69 4.85
C ALA A 140 33.78 -0.95 6.20
N ASP A 141 33.73 0.37 6.20
CA ASP A 141 33.87 1.21 7.39
C ASP A 141 32.64 1.11 8.31
N ALA A 142 31.43 1.00 7.75
CA ALA A 142 30.21 0.72 8.51
C ALA A 142 30.25 -0.64 9.23
N LYS A 143 30.98 -1.61 8.69
CA LYS A 143 31.22 -2.91 9.33
C LYS A 143 32.20 -2.78 10.51
N ARG A 144 33.23 -1.94 10.39
CA ARG A 144 34.25 -1.69 11.43
C ARG A 144 33.71 -0.90 12.63
N SER A 145 32.87 0.10 12.40
CA SER A 145 32.32 0.94 13.48
C SER A 145 31.41 0.17 14.44
N LYS A 146 30.73 -0.88 13.98
CA LYS A 146 29.94 -1.79 14.84
C LYS A 146 30.79 -2.79 15.60
N ALA A 147 31.92 -3.25 15.03
CA ALA A 147 32.82 -4.17 15.71
C ALA A 147 33.58 -3.49 16.87
N GLY A 148 33.86 -2.18 16.76
CA GLY A 148 34.59 -1.42 17.79
C GLY A 148 33.76 -0.94 18.99
N ALA A 149 32.43 -0.91 18.91
CA ALA A 149 31.59 -0.32 19.96
C ALA A 149 31.13 -1.31 21.06
N GLY A 150 31.55 -2.57 21.02
CA GLY A 150 31.02 -3.63 21.89
C GLY A 150 32.04 -4.52 22.60
N GLN A 151 33.34 -4.21 22.56
CA GLN A 151 34.37 -5.16 23.01
C GLN A 151 35.50 -4.57 23.86
N GLU A 152 35.23 -3.53 24.65
CA GLU A 152 36.06 -3.14 25.80
C GLU A 152 35.21 -3.10 27.07
N GLY A 153 35.15 -4.22 27.79
CA GLY A 153 34.58 -4.27 29.14
C GLY A 153 33.67 -5.47 29.41
N LYS A 154 34.27 -6.53 29.96
CA LYS A 154 33.73 -7.67 30.73
C LYS A 154 34.05 -9.03 30.12
N GLU A 155 35.28 -9.46 30.34
CA GLU A 155 35.56 -10.88 30.56
C GLU A 155 35.10 -11.26 31.97
N ALA A 156 34.20 -12.24 32.04
CA ALA A 156 34.08 -13.30 33.05
C ALA A 156 32.62 -13.65 33.40
N GLN A 157 32.33 -14.94 33.21
CA GLN A 157 31.29 -15.78 33.85
C GLN A 157 29.85 -15.75 33.30
N GLY A 158 29.61 -16.71 32.39
CA GLY A 158 28.71 -17.83 32.68
C GLY A 158 27.21 -17.60 32.48
N GLY A 159 26.66 -18.15 31.39
CA GLY A 159 25.22 -18.37 31.25
C GLY A 159 24.78 -18.46 29.80
N GLY A 160 24.45 -19.67 29.34
CA GLY A 160 24.15 -19.99 27.94
C GLY A 160 23.08 -19.10 27.30
N ALA A 161 23.48 -18.37 26.27
CA ALA A 161 22.57 -17.72 25.35
C ALA A 161 21.93 -18.77 24.44
N LYS A 162 20.60 -18.92 24.56
CA LYS A 162 19.76 -19.68 23.63
C LYS A 162 20.01 -19.18 22.20
N ALA A 163 20.50 -20.07 21.34
CA ALA A 163 20.62 -19.86 19.92
C ALA A 163 19.27 -19.41 19.35
N LYS A 164 19.18 -18.15 18.94
CA LYS A 164 18.17 -17.70 17.98
C LYS A 164 18.37 -18.54 16.73
N VAL A 165 17.30 -19.23 16.36
CA VAL A 165 17.16 -20.09 15.18
C VAL A 165 17.69 -19.39 13.92
N SER A 166 18.94 -19.69 13.58
CA SER A 166 19.59 -19.38 12.31
C SER A 166 19.42 -20.59 11.40
N TYR A 167 18.28 -20.70 10.72
CA TYR A 167 18.22 -21.61 9.58
C TYR A 167 19.07 -21.00 8.45
N LEU A 168 20.06 -21.77 7.97
CA LEU A 168 20.85 -21.58 6.73
C LEU A 168 22.21 -20.87 6.78
N VAL A 169 23.04 -21.05 7.81
CA VAL A 169 24.50 -20.94 7.65
C VAL A 169 25.21 -22.01 8.50
N SER A 170 25.82 -22.99 7.85
CA SER A 170 26.84 -23.83 8.49
C SER A 170 28.05 -22.93 8.76
N ALA A 171 28.54 -22.95 10.00
CA ALA A 171 29.73 -22.22 10.42
C ALA A 171 30.98 -22.71 9.65
N CYS A 172 31.22 -22.16 8.47
CA CYS A 172 32.53 -22.23 7.81
C CYS A 172 33.27 -20.90 8.05
N SER A 173 34.51 -21.06 8.50
CA SER A 173 35.42 -20.04 9.03
C SER A 173 35.73 -18.88 8.09
N ALA A 174 35.50 -17.66 8.59
CA ALA A 174 36.44 -16.52 8.64
C ALA A 174 37.28 -16.10 7.40
N SER A 175 36.75 -16.20 6.17
CA SER A 175 37.20 -15.26 5.12
C SER A 175 36.00 -14.62 4.42
N ASP A 176 35.77 -13.36 4.77
CA ASP A 176 34.70 -12.41 4.41
C ASP A 176 34.50 -12.11 2.91
N LYS A 177 34.87 -13.03 1.99
CA LYS A 177 34.68 -12.85 0.55
C LYS A 177 33.38 -13.49 0.10
N THR A 178 32.29 -12.74 0.16
CA THR A 178 30.96 -13.29 -0.15
C THR A 178 30.65 -13.28 -1.64
N ALA A 179 31.29 -12.43 -2.46
CA ALA A 179 31.14 -12.41 -3.93
C ALA A 179 32.48 -12.36 -4.68
N VAL A 180 32.53 -12.97 -5.87
CA VAL A 180 33.68 -12.91 -6.79
C VAL A 180 33.20 -12.73 -8.24
N CYS A 181 34.11 -12.31 -9.12
CA CYS A 181 33.93 -12.36 -10.56
C CYS A 181 34.85 -13.40 -11.19
N VAL A 182 34.33 -14.18 -12.13
CA VAL A 182 35.05 -15.18 -12.90
C VAL A 182 35.10 -14.69 -14.35
N VAL A 183 36.29 -14.63 -14.93
CA VAL A 183 36.52 -14.12 -16.28
C VAL A 183 36.90 -15.27 -17.18
N GLN A 184 36.22 -15.39 -18.32
CA GLN A 184 36.55 -16.34 -19.37
C GLN A 184 36.48 -15.66 -20.73
N GLY A 185 37.65 -15.34 -21.29
CA GLY A 185 37.71 -14.46 -22.47
C GLY A 185 37.21 -13.07 -22.12
N ASP A 186 36.23 -12.57 -22.87
CA ASP A 186 35.54 -11.31 -22.60
C ASP A 186 34.24 -11.50 -21.79
N VAL A 187 33.93 -12.70 -21.32
CA VAL A 187 32.73 -12.96 -20.50
C VAL A 187 33.07 -12.92 -19.01
N VAL A 188 32.28 -12.17 -18.25
CA VAL A 188 32.36 -12.08 -16.78
C VAL A 188 31.12 -12.72 -16.18
N LEU A 189 31.32 -13.63 -15.22
CA LEU A 189 30.28 -14.22 -14.37
C LEU A 189 30.49 -13.76 -12.92
N LEU A 190 29.47 -13.17 -12.30
CA LEU A 190 29.48 -12.90 -10.86
C LEU A 190 28.89 -14.06 -10.09
N GLU A 191 29.51 -14.37 -8.96
CA GLU A 191 29.10 -15.44 -8.06
C GLU A 191 29.13 -15.01 -6.61
N GLY A 192 28.18 -15.53 -5.82
CA GLY A 192 28.06 -15.27 -4.40
C GLY A 192 27.10 -14.12 -4.08
N TYR A 193 27.32 -13.45 -2.95
CA TYR A 193 26.49 -12.37 -2.44
C TYR A 193 27.33 -11.23 -1.88
N LEU A 194 26.76 -10.05 -1.77
CA LEU A 194 27.33 -8.95 -0.99
C LEU A 194 26.50 -8.84 0.29
N ALA A 195 27.17 -8.79 1.44
CA ALA A 195 26.51 -8.58 2.73
C ALA A 195 27.14 -7.42 3.48
N TRP A 196 26.28 -6.60 4.09
CA TRP A 196 26.61 -5.52 4.98
C TRP A 196 25.74 -5.60 6.23
N GLY A 197 26.19 -5.04 7.35
CA GLY A 197 25.49 -5.18 8.63
C GLY A 197 24.07 -4.58 8.60
N GLN A 198 23.13 -5.15 9.37
CA GLN A 198 21.77 -4.62 9.51
C GLN A 198 21.80 -3.15 9.93
N GLY A 199 21.50 -2.24 9.02
CA GLY A 199 21.63 -0.80 9.19
C GLY A 199 20.93 -0.07 8.06
N ARG A 200 21.00 1.26 8.06
CA ARG A 200 20.38 2.07 7.00
C ARG A 200 20.90 1.56 5.64
N PRO A 201 20.01 1.23 4.68
CA PRO A 201 20.44 0.74 3.38
C PRO A 201 21.41 1.74 2.74
N PRO A 202 22.44 1.25 2.02
CA PRO A 202 23.37 2.12 1.30
C PRO A 202 22.57 3.04 0.39
N ASN A 203 22.98 4.30 0.32
CA ASN A 203 22.32 5.29 -0.53
C ASN A 203 22.27 4.73 -1.96
N ALA A 204 21.13 4.85 -2.64
CA ALA A 204 20.95 4.39 -4.04
C ALA A 204 22.03 4.93 -5.00
N LYS A 205 22.68 6.04 -4.62
CA LYS A 205 23.75 6.71 -5.37
C LYS A 205 25.17 6.22 -5.05
N GLN A 206 25.34 5.42 -4.01
CA GLN A 206 26.65 4.95 -3.55
C GLN A 206 26.88 3.51 -4.01
N PRO A 207 28.06 3.21 -4.59
CA PRO A 207 28.36 1.85 -5.01
C PRO A 207 28.58 0.96 -3.79
N ILE A 208 27.91 -0.18 -3.72
CA ILE A 208 28.08 -1.16 -2.63
C ILE A 208 29.35 -1.99 -2.79
N ALA A 209 29.85 -2.11 -4.03
CA ALA A 209 31.08 -2.83 -4.35
C ALA A 209 31.67 -2.39 -5.68
N THR A 210 32.88 -2.85 -5.99
CA THR A 210 33.59 -2.61 -7.25
C THR A 210 34.21 -3.88 -7.79
N LEU A 211 34.10 -4.06 -9.10
CA LEU A 211 34.75 -5.13 -9.84
C LEU A 211 36.21 -4.79 -10.14
N PRO A 212 37.10 -5.80 -10.12
CA PRO A 212 38.51 -5.60 -10.48
C PRO A 212 38.64 -5.16 -11.94
N ARG A 213 39.73 -4.43 -12.24
CA ARG A 213 40.05 -3.99 -13.60
C ARG A 213 40.15 -5.19 -14.55
N GLY A 214 39.61 -5.05 -15.76
CA GLY A 214 39.46 -6.14 -16.73
C GLY A 214 38.15 -6.92 -16.58
N CYS A 215 37.36 -6.67 -15.53
CA CYS A 215 36.02 -7.24 -15.35
C CYS A 215 34.90 -6.20 -15.52
N TRP A 216 35.24 -5.01 -16.01
CA TRP A 216 34.28 -3.92 -16.17
C TRP A 216 33.44 -4.15 -17.42
N PRO A 217 32.11 -3.98 -17.37
CA PRO A 217 31.29 -4.15 -18.57
C PRO A 217 31.58 -3.06 -19.60
N LYS A 218 31.35 -3.35 -20.89
CA LYS A 218 31.46 -2.37 -21.99
C LYS A 218 30.58 -1.12 -21.78
N ARG A 219 29.46 -1.29 -21.09
CA ARG A 219 28.46 -0.26 -20.76
C ARG A 219 27.82 -0.58 -19.41
N ARG A 220 26.95 0.28 -18.89
CA ARG A 220 26.19 -0.04 -17.67
C ARG A 220 25.22 -1.19 -17.96
N GLU A 221 25.31 -2.23 -17.16
CA GLU A 221 24.45 -3.41 -17.21
C GLU A 221 23.53 -3.42 -15.98
N ILE A 222 22.29 -3.88 -16.15
CA ILE A 222 21.26 -3.88 -15.11
C ILE A 222 20.73 -5.29 -14.97
N PHE A 223 20.73 -5.79 -13.73
CA PHE A 223 20.30 -7.13 -13.37
C PHE A 223 19.25 -7.09 -12.28
N PHE A 224 18.44 -8.15 -12.20
CA PHE A 224 17.52 -8.37 -11.09
C PHE A 224 17.91 -9.65 -10.37
N THR A 225 18.28 -9.53 -9.10
CA THR A 225 18.79 -10.64 -8.27
C THR A 225 17.93 -10.81 -7.01
N ARG A 226 18.29 -11.72 -6.09
CA ARG A 226 17.53 -11.96 -4.85
C ARG A 226 18.01 -11.08 -3.68
N GLY A 227 17.07 -10.67 -2.81
CA GLY A 227 17.34 -10.28 -1.43
C GLY A 227 17.67 -11.50 -0.54
N GLY A 228 18.35 -11.28 0.59
CA GLY A 228 18.87 -12.36 1.44
C GLY A 228 17.88 -13.02 2.41
N SER A 229 16.75 -12.38 2.75
CA SER A 229 15.81 -12.89 3.77
C SER A 229 14.52 -13.50 3.22
N ASP A 230 14.06 -13.10 2.03
CA ASP A 230 12.80 -13.59 1.43
C ASP A 230 12.96 -13.96 -0.06
N LEU A 231 12.37 -15.10 -0.43
CA LEU A 231 12.55 -15.76 -1.74
C LEU A 231 11.87 -15.06 -2.92
N GLU A 232 11.02 -14.06 -2.65
CA GLU A 232 10.23 -13.34 -3.66
C GLU A 232 10.72 -11.90 -3.91
N GLU A 233 11.62 -11.38 -3.08
CA GLU A 233 12.10 -10.00 -3.23
C GLU A 233 13.23 -9.93 -4.27
N ARG A 234 12.85 -9.55 -5.50
CA ARG A 234 13.81 -9.22 -6.57
C ARG A 234 14.41 -7.84 -6.29
N ARG A 235 15.73 -7.73 -6.33
CA ARG A 235 16.51 -6.49 -6.12
C ARG A 235 17.17 -6.11 -7.43
N ARG A 236 17.21 -4.81 -7.76
CA ARG A 236 17.96 -4.34 -8.91
C ARG A 236 19.43 -4.22 -8.52
N VAL A 237 20.29 -4.69 -9.41
CA VAL A 237 21.74 -4.58 -9.31
C VAL A 237 22.24 -3.94 -10.59
N ASP A 238 22.85 -2.77 -10.47
CA ASP A 238 23.45 -2.08 -11.60
C ASP A 238 24.97 -2.24 -11.52
N VAL A 239 25.60 -2.64 -12.63
CA VAL A 239 27.05 -2.64 -12.78
C VAL A 239 27.39 -1.61 -13.84
N ASP A 240 27.99 -0.48 -13.45
CA ASP A 240 28.35 0.54 -14.43
C ASP A 240 29.61 0.18 -15.24
N HIS A 241 29.93 0.99 -16.25
CA HIS A 241 31.08 0.77 -17.14
C HIS A 241 32.46 0.93 -16.44
N PHE A 242 32.49 1.37 -15.18
CA PHE A 242 33.69 1.37 -14.32
C PHE A 242 33.70 0.17 -13.37
N GLY A 243 32.78 -0.78 -13.55
CA GLY A 243 32.64 -1.95 -12.69
C GLY A 243 32.10 -1.64 -11.29
N ARG A 244 31.52 -0.46 -11.05
CA ARG A 244 30.88 -0.13 -9.76
C ARG A 244 29.51 -0.80 -9.69
N ILE A 245 29.25 -1.49 -8.58
CA ILE A 245 28.00 -2.22 -8.32
C ILE A 245 27.10 -1.38 -7.42
N PHE A 246 25.86 -1.16 -7.81
CA PHE A 246 24.85 -0.41 -7.06
C PHE A 246 23.63 -1.30 -6.77
N CYS A 247 22.96 -1.06 -5.65
CA CYS A 247 21.65 -1.64 -5.33
C CYS A 247 20.68 -0.50 -4.98
N PRO A 248 19.97 0.07 -5.97
CA PRO A 248 19.20 1.29 -5.80
C PRO A 248 18.07 1.19 -4.76
N GLU A 249 17.44 0.03 -4.62
CA GLU A 249 16.34 -0.18 -3.66
C GLU A 249 16.85 -0.41 -2.23
N GLY A 250 18.16 -0.63 -2.06
CA GLY A 250 18.74 -1.14 -0.83
C GLY A 250 18.31 -2.59 -0.53
N ALA A 251 18.89 -3.16 0.52
CA ALA A 251 18.47 -4.45 1.07
C ALA A 251 18.25 -4.25 2.58
N SER A 252 17.02 -4.45 3.04
CA SER A 252 16.61 -4.26 4.45
C SER A 252 17.34 -5.21 5.40
N ASP A 253 17.68 -6.39 4.92
CA ASP A 253 18.47 -7.41 5.59
C ASP A 253 19.98 -7.24 5.41
N GLY A 254 20.39 -6.28 4.58
CA GLY A 254 21.77 -5.99 4.26
C GLY A 254 22.44 -7.00 3.33
N ARG A 255 21.70 -7.74 2.49
CA ARG A 255 22.27 -8.74 1.60
C ARG A 255 21.72 -8.69 0.17
N VAL A 256 22.61 -8.78 -0.82
CA VAL A 256 22.28 -8.85 -2.26
C VAL A 256 23.00 -10.03 -2.90
N GLU A 257 22.26 -10.95 -3.50
CA GLU A 257 22.83 -12.06 -4.28
C GLU A 257 23.35 -11.55 -5.63
N LEU A 258 24.53 -11.98 -6.07
CA LEU A 258 25.10 -11.68 -7.40
C LEU A 258 25.23 -12.91 -8.29
N THR A 259 24.97 -14.10 -7.74
CA THR A 259 25.15 -15.39 -8.42
C THR A 259 24.38 -15.48 -9.73
N GLY A 260 25.09 -15.76 -10.83
CA GLY A 260 24.52 -15.98 -12.15
C GLY A 260 24.44 -14.73 -13.03
N VAL A 261 24.86 -13.57 -12.53
CA VAL A 261 24.97 -12.35 -13.34
C VAL A 261 26.11 -12.52 -14.35
N ILE A 262 25.81 -12.40 -15.64
CA ILE A 262 26.78 -12.53 -16.73
C ILE A 262 26.72 -11.30 -17.64
N PHE A 263 27.88 -10.80 -18.03
CA PHE A 263 28.00 -9.75 -19.03
C PHE A 263 29.34 -9.81 -19.76
N VAL A 264 29.48 -9.00 -20.81
CA VAL A 264 30.70 -8.90 -21.60
C VAL A 264 31.57 -7.76 -21.07
N ALA A 265 32.79 -8.09 -20.65
CA ALA A 265 33.80 -7.12 -20.24
C ALA A 265 34.23 -6.22 -21.41
N ALA A 266 34.54 -4.98 -21.07
CA ALA A 266 35.27 -4.06 -21.92
C ALA A 266 36.68 -4.60 -22.19
N ASP A 267 37.20 -4.29 -23.38
CA ASP A 267 38.59 -4.58 -23.70
C ASP A 267 39.49 -3.87 -22.66
N PRO A 268 40.38 -4.60 -21.97
CA PRO A 268 41.33 -3.99 -21.04
C PRO A 268 42.13 -2.83 -21.66
N ALA A 269 42.37 -2.87 -22.98
CA ALA A 269 43.04 -1.79 -23.69
C ALA A 269 42.22 -0.50 -23.75
N THR A 270 40.89 -0.59 -23.87
CA THR A 270 40.01 0.60 -23.94
C THR A 270 39.71 1.19 -22.57
N THR A 271 39.95 0.44 -21.49
CA THR A 271 39.72 0.88 -20.11
C THR A 271 40.99 1.32 -19.37
N LYS A 272 42.18 1.17 -19.99
CA LYS A 272 43.49 1.42 -19.36
C LYS A 272 43.64 2.85 -18.81
N ASP A 273 43.08 3.84 -19.50
CA ASP A 273 43.19 5.27 -19.16
C ASP A 273 41.92 5.81 -18.47
N LEU A 274 40.86 5.00 -18.36
CA LEU A 274 39.64 5.38 -17.67
C LEU A 274 39.89 5.32 -16.15
N LYS A 275 40.01 6.51 -15.54
CA LYS A 275 39.92 6.65 -14.09
C LYS A 275 38.46 6.92 -13.73
N PRO A 276 37.88 6.20 -12.74
CA PRO A 276 36.61 6.61 -12.16
C PRO A 276 36.76 8.08 -11.71
N ARG A 277 35.96 8.99 -12.26
CA ARG A 277 35.82 10.33 -11.68
C ARG A 277 35.15 10.17 -10.31
N ASP A 278 35.54 11.02 -9.36
CA ASP A 278 35.28 10.99 -7.90
C ASP A 278 34.43 9.84 -7.33
N PRO A 279 34.89 9.11 -6.28
CA PRO A 279 34.35 7.80 -5.88
C PRO A 279 32.90 7.81 -5.36
N ASP A 280 32.31 8.97 -5.06
CA ASP A 280 31.05 9.07 -4.32
C ASP A 280 29.83 9.46 -5.16
N TRP A 281 29.98 9.73 -6.46
CA TRP A 281 28.88 10.30 -7.25
C TRP A 281 28.78 9.73 -8.68
N ASP A 282 27.55 9.37 -9.06
CA ASP A 282 27.16 8.94 -10.41
C ASP A 282 27.29 10.12 -11.41
N ASP A 283 27.94 9.90 -12.56
CA ASP A 283 28.12 10.88 -13.66
C ASP A 283 26.80 11.23 -14.37
N LEU A 284 25.67 10.61 -14.00
CA LEU A 284 24.33 10.90 -14.53
C LEU A 284 23.72 12.27 -14.14
N LYS A 285 24.52 13.21 -13.60
CA LYS A 285 24.04 14.58 -13.31
C LYS A 285 23.69 15.42 -14.54
N LEU A 286 24.00 15.01 -15.78
CA LEU A 286 23.76 15.86 -16.95
C LEU A 286 22.28 16.02 -17.38
N HIS A 287 21.31 15.27 -16.83
CA HIS A 287 19.88 15.47 -17.10
C HIS A 287 18.94 15.51 -15.88
N TYR A 288 19.47 15.54 -14.66
CA TYR A 288 18.66 15.78 -13.46
C TYR A 288 18.87 17.20 -12.95
N HIS A 289 18.26 18.20 -13.58
CA HIS A 289 17.99 19.47 -12.89
C HIS A 289 16.82 19.27 -11.91
N ARG A 290 17.16 18.75 -10.72
CA ARG A 290 16.37 18.84 -9.49
C ARG A 290 17.16 19.70 -8.50
N ASN A 291 16.62 20.86 -8.13
CA ASN A 291 17.03 21.54 -6.90
C ASN A 291 16.37 20.82 -5.71
N ASP A 292 17.20 20.55 -4.70
CA ASP A 292 16.94 20.10 -3.32
C ASP A 292 16.35 18.70 -3.03
N VAL A 293 17.31 17.78 -2.90
CA VAL A 293 17.59 16.85 -1.78
C VAL A 293 16.50 16.60 -0.71
N SER A 294 15.46 15.80 -1.00
CA SER A 294 14.86 14.88 0.00
C SER A 294 13.75 13.96 -0.54
N VAL A 295 13.99 13.18 -1.60
CA VAL A 295 13.10 12.03 -1.92
C VAL A 295 13.95 10.92 -2.54
N VAL A 296 14.09 9.80 -1.84
CA VAL A 296 14.61 8.53 -2.37
C VAL A 296 13.40 7.66 -2.71
N SER A 297 13.48 6.98 -3.86
CA SER A 297 12.48 6.06 -4.43
C SER A 297 11.34 6.73 -5.23
N ALA A 298 11.62 6.98 -6.51
CA ALA A 298 10.67 6.71 -7.59
C ALA A 298 11.44 5.94 -8.66
N SER A 299 11.01 4.71 -8.93
CA SER A 299 11.57 3.77 -9.90
C SER A 299 11.53 4.36 -11.31
N PHE A 300 12.67 4.29 -11.99
CA PHE A 300 12.82 4.56 -13.41
C PHE A 300 12.26 3.37 -14.19
N ASP A 301 11.08 3.52 -14.78
CA ASP A 301 10.48 2.54 -15.69
C ASP A 301 10.95 2.84 -17.12
N GLY A 302 11.44 1.85 -17.87
CA GLY A 302 11.97 2.00 -19.25
C GLY A 302 10.94 2.51 -20.27
N HIS A 303 9.73 2.83 -19.81
CA HIS A 303 8.62 3.41 -20.54
C HIS A 303 8.95 4.74 -21.21
N GLU A 304 9.66 5.66 -20.53
CA GLU A 304 10.02 6.98 -21.12
C GLU A 304 10.95 6.86 -22.33
N LEU A 305 11.88 5.90 -22.30
CA LEU A 305 12.84 5.66 -23.38
C LEU A 305 12.15 5.02 -24.60
N LEU A 306 11.24 4.07 -24.36
CA LEU A 306 10.41 3.44 -25.39
C LEU A 306 9.41 4.44 -26.00
N GLU A 307 8.83 5.32 -25.17
CA GLU A 307 7.92 6.37 -25.61
C GLU A 307 8.64 7.41 -26.48
N HIS A 308 9.84 7.85 -26.09
CA HIS A 308 10.67 8.75 -26.89
C HIS A 308 11.08 8.12 -28.23
N PHE A 309 11.35 6.82 -28.24
CA PHE A 309 11.64 6.05 -29.44
C PHE A 309 10.42 5.99 -30.37
N VAL A 310 9.24 5.61 -29.86
CA VAL A 310 8.00 5.52 -30.65
C VAL A 310 7.55 6.89 -31.18
N ARG A 311 7.61 7.95 -30.36
CA ARG A 311 7.25 9.33 -30.76
C ARG A 311 8.12 9.88 -31.88
N ARG A 312 9.42 9.58 -31.90
CA ARG A 312 10.34 10.05 -32.94
C ARG A 312 10.35 9.18 -34.20
N SER A 313 9.92 7.92 -34.11
CA SER A 313 9.92 6.97 -35.23
C SER A 313 8.75 7.16 -36.21
N ASN A 314 7.59 7.63 -35.74
CA ASN A 314 6.32 7.56 -36.49
C ASN A 314 5.76 8.92 -36.95
N CYS A 315 6.62 9.93 -37.16
CA CYS A 315 6.18 11.29 -37.55
C CYS A 315 5.27 11.33 -38.80
N HIS A 316 5.40 10.38 -39.73
CA HIS A 316 4.60 10.34 -40.96
C HIS A 316 3.19 9.73 -40.80
N GLU A 317 3.00 8.80 -39.85
CA GLU A 317 1.69 8.20 -39.56
C GLU A 317 0.80 9.18 -38.77
N TRP A 318 1.40 10.03 -37.93
CA TRP A 318 0.65 11.06 -37.20
C TRP A 318 0.02 12.12 -38.10
N SER A 319 0.70 12.55 -39.17
CA SER A 319 0.12 13.44 -40.18
C SER A 319 -1.03 12.81 -40.97
N PHE A 320 -1.05 11.48 -41.10
CA PHE A 320 -2.13 10.74 -41.77
C PHE A 320 -3.32 10.51 -40.83
N ILE A 321 -3.03 10.22 -39.55
CA ILE A 321 -4.02 10.11 -38.48
C ILE A 321 -4.72 11.45 -38.22
N GLU A 322 -3.99 12.58 -38.22
CA GLU A 322 -4.60 13.93 -38.14
C GLU A 322 -5.52 14.24 -39.34
N TYR A 323 -5.15 13.78 -40.54
CA TYR A 323 -5.96 13.94 -41.75
C TYR A 323 -7.25 13.11 -41.70
N ASP A 324 -7.20 11.88 -41.14
CA ASP A 324 -8.35 10.99 -41.03
C ASP A 324 -9.27 11.35 -39.84
N PHE A 325 -8.71 11.86 -38.74
CA PHE A 325 -9.45 12.44 -37.61
C PHE A 325 -10.33 13.63 -38.02
N ALA A 326 -9.86 14.45 -38.96
CA ALA A 326 -10.62 15.60 -39.46
C ALA A 326 -11.85 15.18 -40.29
N ARG A 327 -11.88 13.95 -40.84
CA ARG A 327 -12.89 13.51 -41.82
C ARG A 327 -14.07 12.74 -41.19
N HIS A 328 -13.93 12.22 -39.97
CA HIS A 328 -14.89 11.30 -39.34
C HIS A 328 -15.52 11.78 -38.02
N ALA A 329 -15.46 13.09 -37.74
CA ALA A 329 -16.07 13.72 -36.56
C ALA A 329 -17.61 13.68 -36.60
N GLY A 330 -18.23 12.57 -36.17
CA GLY A 330 -19.70 12.51 -36.06
C GLY A 330 -20.33 11.17 -35.68
N ARG A 331 -19.60 10.07 -35.58
CA ARG A 331 -20.16 8.79 -35.09
C ARG A 331 -19.44 8.34 -33.82
N LYS A 332 -20.20 7.83 -32.85
CA LYS A 332 -19.69 7.21 -31.61
C LYS A 332 -18.54 6.26 -31.94
N MET A 333 -17.32 6.63 -31.59
CA MET A 333 -16.18 5.72 -31.56
C MET A 333 -15.84 5.40 -30.11
N LEU A 334 -15.85 4.09 -29.81
CA LEU A 334 -15.09 3.53 -28.71
C LEU A 334 -13.61 3.81 -28.99
N LEU A 335 -12.89 4.45 -28.06
CA LEU A 335 -11.44 4.59 -28.18
C LEU A 335 -10.79 3.24 -27.88
N PRO A 336 -9.94 2.70 -28.78
CA PRO A 336 -9.32 1.42 -28.58
C PRO A 336 -7.82 1.60 -28.28
N LEU A 337 -7.41 1.56 -27.01
CA LEU A 337 -6.03 1.19 -26.66
C LEU A 337 -5.89 -0.33 -26.45
N GLY A 338 -6.99 -1.08 -26.53
CA GLY A 338 -6.98 -2.48 -26.93
C GLY A 338 -6.79 -2.68 -28.46
N GLN A 339 -6.80 -1.62 -29.26
CA GLN A 339 -6.57 -1.67 -30.72
C GLN A 339 -5.77 -0.47 -31.25
N VAL A 340 -4.83 0.09 -30.47
CA VAL A 340 -3.61 0.60 -31.12
C VAL A 340 -2.73 -0.64 -31.24
N PRO A 341 -2.59 -1.24 -32.43
CA PRO A 341 -1.85 -2.45 -32.60
C PRO A 341 -0.37 -2.12 -32.36
N LEU A 342 0.14 -2.42 -31.15
CA LEU A 342 1.54 -2.79 -31.02
C LEU A 342 1.77 -3.87 -32.07
N ARG A 343 2.74 -3.63 -32.97
CA ARG A 343 3.04 -4.44 -34.16
C ARG A 343 2.53 -5.89 -34.03
N GLY A 344 1.48 -6.21 -34.78
CA GLY A 344 1.20 -7.59 -35.13
C GLY A 344 -0.22 -8.12 -34.98
N HIS A 345 -1.21 -7.36 -34.51
CA HIS A 345 -2.48 -8.00 -34.15
C HIS A 345 -3.79 -7.57 -34.81
N ASP A 346 -3.82 -6.66 -35.78
CA ASP A 346 -4.99 -6.59 -36.69
C ASP A 346 -4.61 -6.31 -38.15
N LYS A 347 -5.49 -6.75 -39.04
CA LYS A 347 -5.29 -6.91 -40.49
C LYS A 347 -4.50 -5.78 -41.15
N TRP A 348 -3.27 -6.15 -41.52
CA TRP A 348 -2.54 -5.73 -42.71
C TRP A 348 -3.33 -4.82 -43.67
N ASP A 349 -2.90 -3.57 -43.86
CA ASP A 349 -3.36 -2.74 -44.98
C ASP A 349 -2.35 -2.88 -46.15
N PRO A 350 -2.74 -3.55 -47.26
CA PRO A 350 -1.92 -3.69 -48.46
C PRO A 350 -1.47 -2.34 -49.07
N MET A 351 -2.12 -1.21 -48.73
CA MET A 351 -1.81 0.10 -49.30
C MET A 351 -0.45 0.67 -48.89
N ASN A 352 0.16 0.19 -47.79
CA ASN A 352 1.44 0.74 -47.29
C ASN A 352 2.69 0.07 -47.88
N LEU A 353 2.53 -0.99 -48.69
CA LEU A 353 3.60 -1.55 -49.52
C LEU A 353 3.31 -1.19 -50.96
N THR A 354 3.67 0.03 -51.34
CA THR A 354 3.44 0.57 -52.68
C THR A 354 4.15 -0.24 -53.79
N HIS A 355 5.14 -1.06 -53.44
CA HIS A 355 5.82 -1.95 -54.36
C HIS A 355 5.29 -3.39 -54.30
N GLU A 356 4.73 -3.86 -55.42
CA GLU A 356 4.23 -5.22 -55.63
C GLU A 356 5.24 -6.31 -55.24
N ARG A 357 6.54 -6.03 -55.46
CA ARG A 357 7.65 -6.93 -55.09
C ARG A 357 7.83 -7.08 -53.58
N SER A 358 7.70 -6.00 -52.80
CA SER A 358 7.72 -6.08 -51.32
C SER A 358 6.55 -6.88 -50.77
N MET A 359 5.37 -6.74 -51.38
CA MET A 359 4.19 -7.54 -51.02
C MET A 359 4.37 -9.03 -51.34
N LYS A 360 4.99 -9.35 -52.48
CA LYS A 360 5.31 -10.73 -52.85
C LYS A 360 6.26 -11.35 -51.83
N ILE A 361 7.36 -10.66 -51.51
CA ILE A 361 8.38 -11.12 -50.55
C ILE A 361 7.73 -11.34 -49.18
N TRP A 362 6.94 -10.40 -48.68
CA TRP A 362 6.27 -10.60 -47.39
C TRP A 362 5.32 -11.79 -47.40
N ARG A 363 4.47 -11.94 -48.43
CA ARG A 363 3.56 -13.08 -48.54
C ARG A 363 4.29 -14.42 -48.55
N GLU A 364 5.44 -14.47 -49.22
CA GLU A 364 6.24 -15.68 -49.35
C GLU A 364 6.92 -16.08 -48.03
N TYR A 365 7.43 -15.10 -47.25
CA TYR A 365 8.24 -15.39 -46.07
C TYR A 365 7.55 -15.15 -44.72
N LYS A 366 6.35 -14.56 -44.67
CA LYS A 366 5.65 -14.19 -43.42
C LYS A 366 5.50 -15.37 -42.45
N GLY A 367 5.14 -16.55 -42.95
CA GLY A 367 4.96 -17.75 -42.12
C GLY A 367 6.25 -18.12 -41.39
N SER A 368 7.35 -18.25 -42.14
CA SER A 368 8.67 -18.58 -41.60
C SER A 368 9.22 -17.48 -40.69
N LEU A 369 8.97 -16.21 -41.01
CA LEU A 369 9.35 -15.05 -40.20
C LEU A 369 8.63 -15.03 -38.83
N LEU A 370 7.34 -15.36 -38.81
CA LEU A 370 6.56 -15.49 -37.59
C LEU A 370 7.03 -16.70 -36.76
N GLU A 371 7.20 -17.85 -37.39
CA GLU A 371 7.55 -19.11 -36.72
C GLU A 371 8.96 -19.08 -36.11
N ASN A 372 9.96 -18.54 -36.83
CA ASN A 372 11.35 -18.59 -36.39
C ASN A 372 11.76 -17.39 -35.54
N PHE A 373 11.08 -16.25 -35.69
CA PHE A 373 11.53 -14.98 -35.11
C PHE A 373 10.41 -14.14 -34.49
N GLY A 374 9.15 -14.59 -34.52
CA GLY A 374 8.02 -13.81 -34.01
C GLY A 374 7.72 -12.54 -34.82
N ILE A 375 8.24 -12.41 -36.04
CA ILE A 375 8.09 -11.18 -36.84
C ILE A 375 6.71 -11.14 -37.48
N THR A 376 5.86 -10.28 -36.92
CA THR A 376 4.47 -10.12 -37.36
C THR A 376 4.26 -8.99 -38.38
N SER A 377 5.27 -8.14 -38.62
CA SER A 377 5.16 -6.99 -39.54
C SER A 377 6.40 -6.77 -40.42
N PHE A 378 6.16 -6.37 -41.68
CA PHE A 378 7.21 -6.06 -42.65
C PHE A 378 8.09 -4.90 -42.19
N HIS A 379 7.53 -3.92 -41.49
CA HIS A 379 8.27 -2.78 -40.96
C HIS A 379 9.35 -3.23 -39.97
N THR A 380 9.09 -4.24 -39.14
CA THR A 380 10.12 -4.79 -38.22
C THR A 380 11.35 -5.27 -38.98
N LEU A 381 11.12 -5.93 -40.12
CA LEU A 381 12.18 -6.41 -41.00
C LEU A 381 12.99 -5.25 -41.62
N LEU A 382 12.44 -4.05 -41.71
CA LEU A 382 13.16 -2.86 -42.20
C LEU A 382 14.09 -2.23 -41.15
N HIS A 383 13.80 -2.45 -39.86
CA HIS A 383 14.48 -1.77 -38.75
C HIS A 383 15.57 -2.59 -38.05
N VAL A 384 15.67 -3.90 -38.29
CA VAL A 384 16.82 -4.70 -37.83
C VAL A 384 18.13 -4.19 -38.44
N SER A 385 19.30 -4.50 -37.88
CA SER A 385 20.57 -4.21 -38.57
C SER A 385 20.73 -5.06 -39.83
N ASP A 386 21.71 -4.72 -40.67
CA ASP A 386 21.99 -5.48 -41.89
C ASP A 386 22.52 -6.88 -41.58
N ASN A 387 23.31 -7.01 -40.50
CA ASN A 387 23.77 -8.31 -40.01
C ASN A 387 22.60 -9.16 -39.51
N MET A 388 21.68 -8.57 -38.75
CA MET A 388 20.49 -9.28 -38.25
C MET A 388 19.54 -9.65 -39.39
N PHE A 389 19.35 -8.75 -40.37
CA PHE A 389 18.58 -9.05 -41.57
C PHE A 389 19.17 -10.24 -42.34
N GLN A 390 20.49 -10.28 -42.52
CA GLN A 390 21.16 -11.40 -43.19
C GLN A 390 20.97 -12.71 -42.41
N LYS A 391 21.12 -12.69 -41.08
CA LYS A 391 20.82 -13.85 -40.22
C LYS A 391 19.37 -14.34 -40.38
N ILE A 392 18.41 -13.42 -40.39
CA ILE A 392 16.98 -13.72 -40.60
C ILE A 392 16.78 -14.34 -41.99
N ALA A 393 17.34 -13.72 -43.02
CA ALA A 393 17.23 -14.14 -44.40
C ALA A 393 17.82 -15.55 -44.63
N ASP A 394 19.01 -15.81 -44.09
CA ASP A 394 19.67 -17.12 -44.18
C ASP A 394 18.85 -18.19 -43.45
N ARG A 395 18.33 -17.87 -42.26
CA ARG A 395 17.54 -18.80 -41.43
C ARG A 395 16.22 -19.20 -42.10
N ILE A 396 15.51 -18.25 -42.71
CA ILE A 396 14.26 -18.55 -43.44
C ILE A 396 14.48 -18.97 -44.90
N ARG A 397 15.74 -19.07 -45.33
CA ARG A 397 16.15 -19.41 -46.71
C ARG A 397 15.55 -18.48 -47.76
N MET A 398 15.61 -17.17 -47.50
CA MET A 398 15.15 -16.14 -48.43
C MET A 398 15.97 -16.21 -49.74
N ARG A 399 15.31 -16.12 -50.91
CA ARG A 399 16.01 -16.14 -52.21
C ARG A 399 16.97 -14.96 -52.31
N LYS A 400 18.15 -15.18 -52.91
CA LYS A 400 19.19 -14.15 -53.06
C LYS A 400 18.68 -12.87 -53.74
N ASP A 401 17.80 -13.00 -54.74
CA ASP A 401 17.19 -11.87 -55.43
C ASP A 401 16.20 -11.08 -54.56
N ASP A 402 15.57 -11.74 -53.58
CA ASP A 402 14.67 -11.10 -52.61
C ASP A 402 15.47 -10.43 -51.49
N ILE A 403 16.58 -11.05 -51.04
CA ILE A 403 17.54 -10.47 -50.09
C ILE A 403 18.10 -9.16 -50.65
N ASN A 404 18.63 -9.19 -51.87
CA ASN A 404 19.21 -8.02 -52.51
C ASN A 404 18.19 -6.89 -52.65
N TYR A 405 16.98 -7.23 -53.11
CA TYR A 405 15.89 -6.25 -53.22
C TYR A 405 15.52 -5.64 -51.86
N MET A 406 15.39 -6.45 -50.81
CA MET A 406 15.06 -5.99 -49.48
C MET A 406 16.15 -5.13 -48.87
N MET A 407 17.42 -5.45 -49.10
CA MET A 407 18.56 -4.64 -48.68
C MET A 407 18.54 -3.26 -49.35
N GLU A 408 18.38 -3.22 -50.68
CA GLU A 408 18.25 -1.96 -51.43
C GLU A 408 17.03 -1.14 -50.97
N TYR A 409 15.90 -1.81 -50.75
CA TYR A 409 14.68 -1.17 -50.26
C TYR A 409 14.88 -0.59 -48.84
N ARG A 410 15.52 -1.34 -47.93
CA ARG A 410 15.87 -0.89 -46.58
C ARG A 410 16.78 0.33 -46.60
N HIS A 411 17.82 0.32 -47.43
CA HIS A 411 18.73 1.47 -47.57
C HIS A 411 18.01 2.70 -48.12
N ARG A 412 17.18 2.54 -49.14
CA ARG A 412 16.40 3.63 -49.72
C ARG A 412 15.40 4.23 -48.73
N GLU A 413 14.70 3.41 -47.95
CA GLU A 413 13.78 3.92 -46.93
C GLU A 413 14.52 4.65 -45.80
N ARG A 414 15.67 4.14 -45.34
CA ARG A 414 16.53 4.85 -44.37
C ARG A 414 17.05 6.18 -44.90
N GLN A 415 17.42 6.24 -46.19
CA GLN A 415 17.86 7.47 -46.85
C GLN A 415 16.70 8.47 -47.00
N ASN A 416 15.52 8.01 -47.44
CA ASN A 416 14.31 8.84 -47.54
C ASN A 416 13.91 9.41 -46.17
N TRP A 417 14.01 8.61 -45.11
CA TRP A 417 13.79 9.07 -43.75
C TRP A 417 14.84 10.07 -43.30
N SER A 418 16.11 9.86 -43.64
CA SER A 418 17.19 10.80 -43.34
C SER A 418 17.02 12.14 -44.06
N ALA A 419 16.54 12.11 -45.30
CA ALA A 419 16.32 13.30 -46.14
C ALA A 419 15.11 14.15 -45.71
N LYS A 420 14.08 13.55 -45.10
CA LYS A 420 12.85 14.25 -44.64
C LYS A 420 12.99 14.94 -43.26
N ARG A 421 14.19 15.11 -42.70
CA ARG A 421 14.40 15.53 -41.29
C ARG A 421 15.02 16.92 -41.13
N GLN A 422 14.67 17.59 -40.03
CA GLN A 422 15.37 18.81 -39.58
C GLN A 422 16.73 18.47 -38.94
N PRO A 423 17.77 19.31 -39.12
CA PRO A 423 19.14 18.97 -38.72
C PRO A 423 19.33 18.97 -37.20
N GLY A 424 19.91 17.89 -36.64
CA GLY A 424 20.32 17.78 -35.23
C GLY A 424 21.13 16.52 -34.93
N LEU A 425 22.16 16.64 -34.08
CA LEU A 425 23.17 15.61 -33.76
C LEU A 425 22.62 14.34 -33.06
N THR A 426 21.42 14.41 -32.46
CA THR A 426 20.84 13.35 -31.63
C THR A 426 20.22 12.19 -32.42
N PHE A 427 19.84 12.38 -33.69
CA PHE A 427 19.09 11.35 -34.41
C PHE A 427 19.95 10.20 -34.94
N ARG A 428 21.18 10.49 -35.39
CA ARG A 428 22.10 9.46 -35.91
C ARG A 428 22.44 8.40 -34.85
N TYR A 429 22.50 8.83 -33.59
CA TYR A 429 22.63 7.95 -32.41
C TYR A 429 21.36 7.13 -32.16
N LEU A 430 20.18 7.71 -32.36
CA LEU A 430 18.89 7.02 -32.19
C LEU A 430 18.64 5.97 -33.28
N GLU A 431 19.10 6.16 -34.52
CA GLU A 431 18.97 5.15 -35.58
C GLU A 431 19.83 3.91 -35.32
N SER A 432 21.06 4.11 -34.86
CA SER A 432 21.93 3.02 -34.40
C SER A 432 21.32 2.31 -33.19
N LEU A 433 20.87 3.07 -32.20
CA LEU A 433 20.24 2.55 -31.00
C LEU A 433 18.91 1.81 -31.31
N ALA A 434 18.13 2.28 -32.27
CA ALA A 434 16.90 1.64 -32.72
C ALA A 434 17.15 0.27 -33.34
N SER A 435 18.16 0.21 -34.22
CA SER A 435 18.59 -1.04 -34.86
C SER A 435 19.16 -1.99 -33.82
N GLU A 436 19.93 -1.46 -32.85
CA GLU A 436 20.51 -2.23 -31.75
C GLU A 436 19.45 -2.78 -30.78
N ILE A 437 18.43 -1.98 -30.43
CA ILE A 437 17.29 -2.42 -29.61
C ILE A 437 16.51 -3.51 -30.37
N ALA A 438 16.21 -3.30 -31.65
CA ALA A 438 15.53 -4.30 -32.46
C ALA A 438 16.34 -5.60 -32.52
N ASP A 439 17.66 -5.52 -32.74
CA ASP A 439 18.55 -6.68 -32.76
C ASP A 439 18.61 -7.39 -31.41
N GLN A 440 18.71 -6.65 -30.30
CA GLN A 440 18.66 -7.22 -28.94
C GLN A 440 17.31 -7.89 -28.64
N MET A 441 16.20 -7.33 -29.16
CA MET A 441 14.88 -7.96 -29.10
C MET A 441 14.85 -9.31 -29.84
N PHE A 442 15.64 -9.48 -30.91
CA PHE A 442 15.78 -10.75 -31.63
C PHE A 442 16.75 -11.74 -30.97
N GLU A 443 17.82 -11.27 -30.34
CA GLU A 443 18.86 -12.15 -29.79
C GLU A 443 18.58 -12.61 -28.34
N HIS A 444 17.82 -11.87 -27.54
CA HIS A 444 17.78 -12.07 -26.08
C HIS A 444 16.40 -12.07 -25.42
N TRP A 445 15.31 -11.82 -26.16
CA TRP A 445 14.03 -11.47 -25.53
C TRP A 445 12.91 -12.49 -25.80
N ASP A 446 12.58 -13.33 -24.81
CA ASP A 446 11.31 -14.07 -24.78
C ASP A 446 10.18 -13.12 -24.35
N PHE A 447 9.71 -12.34 -25.33
CA PHE A 447 8.66 -11.35 -25.15
C PHE A 447 7.38 -11.98 -24.59
N LYS A 448 7.07 -13.24 -24.91
CA LYS A 448 5.82 -13.87 -24.49
C LYS A 448 5.87 -14.29 -23.03
N ALA A 449 6.97 -14.89 -22.56
CA ALA A 449 7.12 -15.31 -21.16
C ALA A 449 7.26 -14.11 -20.20
N GLN A 450 7.93 -13.04 -20.63
CA GLN A 450 8.06 -11.83 -19.82
C GLN A 450 6.80 -10.97 -19.83
N LEU A 451 6.08 -10.88 -20.96
CA LEU A 451 4.78 -10.22 -21.01
C LEU A 451 3.74 -11.03 -20.23
N GLN A 452 3.72 -12.37 -20.28
CA GLN A 452 2.86 -13.18 -19.41
C GLN A 452 3.22 -13.04 -17.93
N GLY A 453 4.51 -13.00 -17.59
CA GLY A 453 4.97 -12.76 -16.22
C GLY A 453 4.62 -11.37 -15.69
N ALA A 454 4.63 -10.35 -16.56
CA ALA A 454 4.21 -8.98 -16.24
C ALA A 454 2.67 -8.82 -16.21
N LEU A 455 1.96 -9.49 -17.12
CA LEU A 455 0.49 -9.48 -17.22
C LEU A 455 -0.18 -10.28 -16.10
N GLN A 456 0.47 -11.30 -15.54
CA GLN A 456 -0.09 -12.14 -14.47
C GLN A 456 0.16 -11.58 -13.06
N ASN A 457 1.15 -10.72 -12.85
CA ASN A 457 1.49 -10.22 -11.51
C ASN A 457 1.20 -8.72 -11.27
N ASP A 458 0.92 -7.88 -12.27
CA ASP A 458 0.70 -6.44 -12.02
C ASP A 458 -0.39 -5.73 -12.84
N PHE A 459 -1.27 -6.43 -13.57
CA PHE A 459 -2.48 -5.80 -14.11
C PHE A 459 -3.75 -6.19 -13.33
N ARG A 460 -4.11 -5.31 -12.39
CA ARG A 460 -5.53 -4.93 -12.23
C ARG A 460 -6.04 -4.34 -13.55
N PRO A 461 -7.35 -4.33 -13.82
CA PRO A 461 -7.93 -4.00 -15.13
C PRO A 461 -7.40 -2.69 -15.76
N PRO A 462 -7.44 -2.55 -17.10
CA PRO A 462 -7.01 -1.36 -17.86
C PRO A 462 -7.50 0.00 -17.35
N ALA A 463 -8.56 0.04 -16.53
CA ALA A 463 -9.03 1.23 -15.81
C ALA A 463 -7.99 1.84 -14.84
N THR A 464 -6.93 1.12 -14.49
CA THR A 464 -5.93 1.58 -13.51
C THR A 464 -4.72 2.29 -14.10
N ILE A 465 -4.59 2.49 -15.42
CA ILE A 465 -3.51 3.32 -16.04
C ILE A 465 -4.03 4.61 -16.71
N GLU A 466 -5.35 4.82 -16.75
CA GLU A 466 -5.94 6.11 -17.14
C GLU A 466 -5.44 7.28 -16.28
N HIS A 467 -4.84 7.01 -15.11
CA HIS A 467 -4.27 8.02 -14.23
C HIS A 467 -2.98 8.67 -14.70
N LEU A 468 -2.15 7.96 -15.45
CA LEU A 468 -0.87 8.47 -15.96
C LEU A 468 -1.06 9.29 -17.24
N PHE A 469 -2.21 9.11 -17.91
CA PHE A 469 -2.62 9.86 -19.10
C PHE A 469 -4.12 10.17 -19.03
N PRO A 470 -4.59 11.00 -18.06
CA PRO A 470 -6.00 11.34 -17.99
C PRO A 470 -6.39 11.97 -19.33
N GLN A 471 -7.32 11.33 -20.05
CA GLN A 471 -7.95 11.96 -21.19
C GLN A 471 -8.47 13.30 -20.72
N ARG A 472 -7.87 14.39 -21.22
CA ARG A 472 -8.35 15.74 -20.95
C ARG A 472 -9.79 15.77 -21.41
N LYS A 473 -10.73 15.72 -20.47
CA LYS A 473 -12.10 16.15 -20.76
C LYS A 473 -11.95 17.61 -21.10
N SER A 474 -12.00 17.94 -22.39
CA SER A 474 -11.75 19.29 -22.93
C SER A 474 -12.53 20.39 -22.21
N GLY A 475 -13.63 20.04 -21.53
CA GLY A 475 -14.40 20.94 -20.67
C GLY A 475 -13.82 21.26 -19.28
N GLN A 476 -13.01 20.41 -18.64
CA GLN A 476 -12.49 20.68 -17.29
C GLN A 476 -11.39 21.75 -17.28
N ASP A 477 -10.49 21.72 -18.27
CA ASP A 477 -9.45 22.75 -18.42
C ASP A 477 -10.05 24.14 -18.65
N PHE A 478 -11.23 24.22 -19.29
CA PHE A 478 -11.95 25.48 -19.47
C PHE A 478 -12.38 26.10 -18.13
N PHE A 479 -12.91 25.29 -17.20
CA PHE A 479 -13.26 25.78 -15.86
C PHE A 479 -12.03 26.25 -15.08
N ILE A 480 -10.90 25.54 -15.18
CA ILE A 480 -9.65 25.96 -14.52
C ILE A 480 -9.16 27.28 -15.11
N ARG A 481 -9.10 27.42 -16.44
CA ARG A 481 -8.68 28.66 -17.13
C ARG A 481 -9.61 29.85 -16.86
N LYS A 482 -10.86 29.61 -16.47
CA LYS A 482 -11.79 30.67 -16.02
C LYS A 482 -11.38 31.26 -14.66
N HIS A 483 -10.73 30.47 -13.82
CA HIS A 483 -10.41 30.82 -12.43
C HIS A 483 -8.93 31.09 -12.19
N ILE A 484 -8.05 30.52 -13.01
CA ILE A 484 -6.60 30.67 -12.94
C ILE A 484 -6.15 31.54 -14.12
N LYS A 485 -5.42 32.62 -13.81
CA LYS A 485 -4.81 33.49 -14.83
C LYS A 485 -3.64 32.76 -15.51
N ASP A 486 -3.34 33.11 -16.76
CA ASP A 486 -2.24 32.49 -17.51
C ASP A 486 -0.89 32.57 -16.77
N CYS A 487 -0.60 33.67 -16.07
CA CYS A 487 0.61 33.82 -15.25
C CYS A 487 0.65 32.90 -14.02
N ASP A 488 -0.51 32.48 -13.52
CA ASP A 488 -0.66 31.58 -12.35
C ASP A 488 -0.70 30.11 -12.76
N MET A 489 -0.77 29.80 -14.06
CA MET A 489 -0.89 28.42 -14.56
C MET A 489 0.30 27.54 -14.17
N ALA A 490 1.52 28.10 -14.12
CA ALA A 490 2.69 27.35 -13.69
C ALA A 490 2.56 26.86 -12.23
N ARG A 491 2.07 27.71 -11.33
CA ARG A 491 1.85 27.36 -9.92
C ARG A 491 0.66 26.41 -9.74
N PHE A 492 -0.37 26.54 -10.57
CA PHE A 492 -1.46 25.55 -10.61
C PHE A 492 -0.95 24.17 -11.03
N GLU A 493 -0.11 24.10 -12.06
CA GLU A 493 0.46 22.85 -12.53
C GLU A 493 1.42 22.22 -11.53
N GLU A 494 2.21 23.03 -10.84
CA GLU A 494 3.02 22.59 -9.71
C GLU A 494 2.16 21.94 -8.60
N ALA A 495 1.09 22.63 -8.18
CA ALA A 495 0.15 22.08 -7.19
C ALA A 495 -0.45 20.76 -7.71
N ARG A 496 -0.90 20.72 -8.96
CA ARG A 496 -1.49 19.52 -9.56
C ARG A 496 -0.51 18.34 -9.60
N GLN A 497 0.75 18.59 -9.98
CA GLN A 497 1.81 17.60 -9.97
C GLN A 497 2.09 17.08 -8.56
N PHE A 498 2.06 17.95 -7.54
CA PHE A 498 2.17 17.54 -6.14
C PHE A 498 1.06 16.53 -5.76
N PHE A 499 -0.20 16.80 -6.12
CA PHE A 499 -1.29 15.85 -5.82
C PHE A 499 -1.13 14.51 -6.57
N PHE A 500 -0.71 14.53 -7.83
CA PHE A 500 -0.46 13.29 -8.59
C PHE A 500 0.72 12.49 -8.04
N LEU A 501 1.76 13.14 -7.50
CA LEU A 501 2.89 12.47 -6.89
C LEU A 501 2.48 11.57 -5.71
N TYR A 502 1.44 11.97 -4.96
CA TYR A 502 0.93 11.24 -3.80
C TYR A 502 -0.34 10.43 -4.10
N GLU A 503 -0.72 10.28 -5.36
CA GLU A 503 -1.84 9.45 -5.78
C GLU A 503 -1.59 7.97 -5.43
N THR A 504 -2.64 7.25 -5.00
CA THR A 504 -2.52 5.82 -4.69
C THR A 504 -3.77 5.03 -5.08
N THR A 505 -3.59 3.80 -5.54
CA THR A 505 -4.70 2.84 -5.73
C THR A 505 -4.88 1.91 -4.53
N GLY A 506 -3.99 1.98 -3.54
CA GLY A 506 -3.89 1.06 -2.41
C GLY A 506 -4.95 1.27 -1.30
N SER A 507 -4.99 0.32 -0.36
CA SER A 507 -5.80 0.42 0.86
C SER A 507 -5.25 1.42 1.88
N ASN A 508 -3.94 1.70 1.80
CA ASN A 508 -3.20 2.57 2.70
C ASN A 508 -3.40 4.06 2.39
N MET A 509 -4.55 4.48 1.86
CA MET A 509 -4.82 5.89 1.59
C MET A 509 -4.89 6.69 2.91
N THR A 510 -4.33 7.90 2.92
CA THR A 510 -4.50 8.87 4.01
C THR A 510 -5.63 9.85 3.74
N HIS A 511 -5.91 10.10 2.46
CA HIS A 511 -6.96 11.01 2.02
C HIS A 511 -7.74 10.40 0.84
N CYS A 512 -8.98 10.83 0.66
CA CYS A 512 -9.77 10.54 -0.52
C CYS A 512 -10.46 11.79 -1.05
N SER A 513 -10.75 11.79 -2.34
CA SER A 513 -11.58 12.81 -2.97
C SER A 513 -13.05 12.41 -2.87
N LEU A 514 -13.87 13.32 -2.36
CA LEU A 514 -15.33 13.25 -2.44
C LEU A 514 -15.83 13.42 -3.88
N MET A 515 -14.97 13.75 -4.85
CA MET A 515 -15.26 13.65 -6.29
C MET A 515 -14.80 12.31 -6.89
N GLY A 516 -14.07 11.49 -6.14
CA GLY A 516 -13.45 10.26 -6.62
C GLY A 516 -12.52 10.55 -7.81
N ALA A 517 -12.54 9.67 -8.81
CA ALA A 517 -11.80 9.82 -10.07
C ALA A 517 -12.22 11.02 -10.94
N SER A 518 -13.27 11.76 -10.56
CA SER A 518 -13.73 12.94 -11.30
C SER A 518 -13.07 14.25 -10.82
N ASP A 519 -12.22 14.17 -9.80
CA ASP A 519 -11.43 15.30 -9.33
C ASP A 519 -10.34 15.66 -10.36
N VAL A 520 -9.94 16.93 -10.42
CA VAL A 520 -8.87 17.40 -11.33
C VAL A 520 -7.48 17.07 -10.76
N PHE A 521 -7.39 16.85 -9.45
CA PHE A 521 -6.14 16.60 -8.74
C PHE A 521 -5.85 15.11 -8.50
N THR A 522 -6.76 14.22 -8.89
CA THR A 522 -6.61 12.77 -8.76
C THR A 522 -7.49 12.06 -9.76
N THR A 523 -6.99 10.96 -10.26
CA THR A 523 -7.67 10.07 -11.21
C THR A 523 -8.18 8.80 -10.53
N THR A 524 -7.62 8.45 -9.38
CA THR A 524 -8.01 7.32 -8.52
C THR A 524 -9.02 7.75 -7.46
N GLY A 525 -9.09 9.04 -7.15
CA GLY A 525 -9.86 9.59 -6.04
C GLY A 525 -9.20 9.38 -4.67
N LYS A 526 -7.91 9.03 -4.62
CA LYS A 526 -7.25 8.57 -3.40
C LYS A 526 -5.80 9.06 -3.36
N TRP A 527 -5.37 9.44 -2.17
CA TRP A 527 -4.00 9.89 -1.93
C TRP A 527 -3.39 9.24 -0.69
N HIS A 528 -2.08 9.08 -0.71
CA HIS A 528 -1.26 8.78 0.45
C HIS A 528 -0.25 9.91 0.64
N PHE A 529 -0.68 10.99 1.31
CA PHE A 529 0.24 11.99 1.87
C PHE A 529 0.84 11.45 3.18
N PRO A 530 2.16 11.27 3.28
CA PRO A 530 2.84 11.01 4.55
C PRO A 530 2.55 12.10 5.59
N ASP A 531 2.51 11.72 6.87
CA ASP A 531 2.28 12.65 7.99
C ASP A 531 3.52 13.49 8.34
N SER A 532 4.61 13.37 7.58
CA SER A 532 5.82 14.17 7.77
C SER A 532 5.51 15.68 7.68
N PRO A 533 6.09 16.52 8.55
CA PRO A 533 5.81 17.95 8.59
C PRO A 533 5.97 18.67 7.24
N ASP A 534 6.97 18.31 6.44
CA ASP A 534 7.24 18.96 5.15
C ASP A 534 6.15 18.70 4.11
N VAL A 535 5.65 17.46 4.01
CA VAL A 535 4.59 17.10 3.07
C VAL A 535 3.26 17.72 3.49
N GLN A 536 2.95 17.69 4.78
CA GLN A 536 1.73 18.33 5.30
C GLN A 536 1.76 19.84 5.07
N ARG A 537 2.91 20.50 5.32
CA ARG A 537 3.09 21.92 5.03
C ARG A 537 2.83 22.24 3.56
N GLN A 538 3.46 21.50 2.63
CA GLN A 538 3.24 21.72 1.18
C GLN A 538 1.78 21.48 0.78
N LEU A 539 1.15 20.42 1.29
CA LEU A 539 -0.28 20.15 1.04
C LEU A 539 -1.14 21.37 1.45
N PHE A 540 -0.92 21.91 2.65
CA PHE A 540 -1.70 23.03 3.18
C PHE A 540 -1.43 24.34 2.43
N GLU A 541 -0.18 24.60 2.02
CA GLU A 541 0.20 25.74 1.19
C GLU A 541 -0.45 25.68 -0.20
N HIS A 542 -0.54 24.50 -0.81
CA HIS A 542 -1.25 24.32 -2.08
C HIS A 542 -2.75 24.59 -1.93
N ILE A 543 -3.39 24.12 -0.84
CA ILE A 543 -4.81 24.40 -0.58
C ILE A 543 -5.03 25.89 -0.35
N GLU A 544 -4.20 26.53 0.47
CA GLU A 544 -4.24 27.99 0.70
C GLU A 544 -4.11 28.77 -0.60
N TRP A 545 -3.26 28.34 -1.53
CA TRP A 545 -3.10 29.03 -2.80
C TRP A 545 -4.29 28.84 -3.75
N LEU A 546 -4.87 27.63 -3.79
CA LEU A 546 -6.00 27.26 -4.66
C LEU A 546 -7.32 27.87 -4.20
N PHE A 547 -7.55 27.95 -2.89
CA PHE A 547 -8.85 28.30 -2.31
C PHE A 547 -9.34 29.73 -2.68
N PRO A 548 -8.55 30.81 -2.53
CA PRO A 548 -8.96 32.16 -2.92
C PRO A 548 -9.30 32.30 -4.42
N ARG A 549 -8.77 31.41 -5.25
CA ARG A 549 -9.01 31.35 -6.69
C ARG A 549 -10.27 30.56 -7.05
N LYS A 550 -11.04 30.10 -6.06
CA LYS A 550 -12.26 29.28 -6.23
C LYS A 550 -12.00 27.95 -6.94
N VAL A 551 -10.77 27.44 -6.85
CA VAL A 551 -10.43 26.07 -7.23
C VAL A 551 -10.48 25.23 -5.97
N TYR A 552 -11.69 24.82 -5.60
CA TYR A 552 -11.89 24.03 -4.38
C TYR A 552 -11.44 22.59 -4.58
N LEU A 553 -10.76 22.05 -3.58
CA LEU A 553 -10.55 20.62 -3.44
C LEU A 553 -11.73 19.96 -2.76
N TYR A 554 -11.85 18.64 -2.93
CA TYR A 554 -12.93 17.84 -2.35
C TYR A 554 -12.37 16.80 -1.38
N MET A 555 -11.38 17.17 -0.58
CA MET A 555 -10.62 16.22 0.23
C MET A 555 -11.33 15.82 1.52
N SER A 556 -11.28 14.53 1.81
CA SER A 556 -11.56 13.94 3.11
C SER A 556 -10.31 13.22 3.62
N GLU A 557 -9.89 13.54 4.84
CA GLU A 557 -8.74 12.97 5.53
C GLU A 557 -9.18 11.82 6.43
N ARG A 558 -8.42 10.72 6.46
CA ARG A 558 -8.64 9.65 7.42
C ARG A 558 -7.98 9.99 8.74
N GLN A 559 -8.71 9.81 9.83
CA GLN A 559 -8.17 9.91 11.18
C GLN A 559 -7.01 8.93 11.37
N THR A 560 -5.97 9.38 12.05
CA THR A 560 -4.91 8.53 12.59
C THR A 560 -5.46 7.71 13.77
N LEU A 561 -4.68 6.76 14.31
CA LEU A 561 -5.12 5.98 15.49
C LEU A 561 -5.37 6.85 16.73
N ARG A 562 -4.68 7.98 16.78
CA ARG A 562 -4.84 9.04 17.78
C ARG A 562 -5.03 10.34 17.04
N PHE A 563 -6.07 11.08 17.34
CA PHE A 563 -6.45 12.29 16.61
C PHE A 563 -7.08 13.30 17.58
N PRO A 564 -7.05 14.61 17.28
CA PRO A 564 -7.83 15.60 18.03
C PRO A 564 -9.31 15.22 18.03
N PHE A 565 -10.02 15.42 19.13
CA PHE A 565 -11.45 15.18 19.17
C PHE A 565 -12.15 16.17 18.24
N ILE A 566 -12.91 15.63 17.31
CA ILE A 566 -13.57 16.36 16.24
C ILE A 566 -15.03 15.92 16.18
N GLU A 567 -15.92 16.88 16.04
CA GLU A 567 -17.36 16.66 15.93
C GLU A 567 -18.00 17.62 14.92
N ASP A 568 -19.12 17.20 14.33
CA ASP A 568 -19.91 18.05 13.44
C ASP A 568 -21.25 18.39 14.11
N LEU A 569 -21.65 19.67 14.04
CA LEU A 569 -22.98 20.14 14.40
C LEU A 569 -23.79 20.42 13.13
N ASP A 570 -24.85 19.66 12.89
CA ASP A 570 -25.62 19.70 11.66
C ASP A 570 -27.10 20.02 11.90
N ILE A 571 -27.59 21.11 11.33
CA ILE A 571 -28.99 21.54 11.42
C ILE A 571 -29.54 21.73 10.02
N GLN A 572 -30.75 21.26 9.80
CA GLN A 572 -31.47 21.36 8.55
C GLN A 572 -32.59 22.36 8.71
N ALA A 573 -32.79 23.21 7.71
CA ALA A 573 -33.94 24.08 7.63
C ALA A 573 -34.64 23.86 6.30
N SER A 574 -35.96 23.77 6.35
CA SER A 574 -36.80 23.63 5.17
C SER A 574 -36.58 24.79 4.20
N MET A 575 -36.84 24.57 2.90
CA MET A 575 -36.61 25.61 1.90
C MET A 575 -37.57 26.79 2.03
N ASP A 576 -38.75 26.60 2.59
CA ASP A 576 -39.72 27.66 2.89
C ASP A 576 -39.35 28.49 4.13
N TRP A 577 -38.34 28.07 4.91
CA TRP A 577 -37.83 28.86 6.01
C TRP A 577 -37.19 30.16 5.50
N GLN A 578 -37.71 31.30 5.97
CA GLN A 578 -37.20 32.65 5.65
C GLN A 578 -36.50 33.30 6.84
N GLY A 579 -36.48 32.67 8.02
CA GLY A 579 -36.01 33.29 9.26
C GLY A 579 -36.76 34.59 9.59
N GLU A 580 -36.10 35.47 10.34
CA GLU A 580 -36.53 36.87 10.57
C GLU A 580 -35.97 37.82 9.49
N LEU A 581 -35.69 37.33 8.28
CA LEU A 581 -35.09 38.15 7.24
C LEU A 581 -36.10 39.15 6.67
N GLN A 582 -35.62 40.35 6.34
CA GLN A 582 -36.46 41.33 5.64
C GLN A 582 -36.75 40.86 4.20
N PRO A 583 -37.91 41.25 3.62
CA PRO A 583 -38.23 40.93 2.23
C PRO A 583 -37.10 41.32 1.27
N GLY A 584 -36.55 40.35 0.54
CA GLY A 584 -35.48 40.55 -0.44
C GLY A 584 -34.08 40.12 0.00
N GLU A 585 -33.86 39.82 1.28
CA GLU A 585 -32.59 39.25 1.72
C GLU A 585 -32.46 37.77 1.29
N LYS A 586 -31.24 37.38 0.92
CA LYS A 586 -30.95 35.98 0.56
C LYS A 586 -31.11 35.10 1.79
N ARG A 587 -31.84 33.99 1.64
CA ARG A 587 -31.97 32.95 2.68
C ARG A 587 -30.57 32.53 3.17
N ARG A 588 -30.39 32.47 4.49
CA ARG A 588 -29.15 32.04 5.14
C ARG A 588 -29.40 30.80 5.97
N PRO A 589 -28.39 29.98 6.27
CA PRO A 589 -28.52 28.95 7.30
C PRO A 589 -28.76 29.59 8.68
N PRO A 590 -29.53 28.96 9.60
CA PRO A 590 -29.82 29.47 10.94
C PRO A 590 -28.63 29.27 11.91
N ASP A 591 -27.46 29.77 11.51
CA ASP A 591 -26.20 29.63 12.24
C ASP A 591 -26.28 30.24 13.65
N GLU A 592 -27.05 31.32 13.81
CA GLU A 592 -27.28 32.07 15.05
C GLU A 592 -27.96 31.26 16.16
N LEU A 593 -28.64 30.15 15.83
CA LEU A 593 -29.23 29.28 16.85
C LEU A 593 -28.19 28.43 17.57
N ILE A 594 -26.98 28.32 17.01
CA ILE A 594 -25.86 27.54 17.56
C ILE A 594 -24.80 28.43 18.16
N MET A 595 -24.39 29.46 17.42
CA MET A 595 -23.32 30.35 17.88
C MET A 595 -23.43 31.73 17.26
N ASN A 596 -22.90 32.72 17.97
CA ASN A 596 -22.68 34.05 17.39
C ASN A 596 -21.25 34.13 16.85
N PRO A 597 -21.05 34.58 15.60
CA PRO A 597 -19.72 34.72 15.03
C PRO A 597 -18.90 35.82 15.73
N PRO A 598 -17.56 35.75 15.69
CA PRO A 598 -16.69 36.76 16.28
C PRO A 598 -16.84 38.12 15.59
N VAL A 599 -16.57 39.19 16.33
CA VAL A 599 -16.49 40.56 15.81
C VAL A 599 -15.05 41.06 15.98
N ARG A 600 -14.45 41.53 14.88
CA ARG A 600 -13.13 42.16 14.89
C ARG A 600 -13.27 43.67 15.03
N ARG A 601 -12.60 44.26 16.03
CA ARG A 601 -12.47 45.71 16.23
C ARG A 601 -10.99 46.08 16.31
N GLY A 602 -10.41 46.45 15.16
CA GLY A 602 -8.96 46.64 15.04
C GLY A 602 -8.22 45.30 15.14
N ASP A 603 -7.26 45.21 16.06
CA ASP A 603 -6.47 44.00 16.32
C ASP A 603 -7.12 43.07 17.37
N VAL A 604 -8.22 43.51 17.99
CA VAL A 604 -8.94 42.73 19.00
C VAL A 604 -10.07 41.94 18.35
N VAL A 605 -10.09 40.64 18.60
CA VAL A 605 -11.22 39.75 18.29
C VAL A 605 -12.00 39.53 19.58
N GLU A 606 -13.29 39.85 19.56
CA GLU A 606 -14.17 39.71 20.72
C GLU A 606 -15.57 39.20 20.32
N GLY A 607 -16.35 38.76 21.29
CA GLY A 607 -17.73 38.31 21.10
C GLY A 607 -18.08 37.12 22.00
N ASP A 608 -19.37 36.99 22.30
CA ASP A 608 -19.90 35.86 23.05
C ASP A 608 -20.24 34.72 22.08
N PRO A 609 -19.59 33.54 22.18
CA PRO A 609 -19.87 32.40 21.31
C PRO A 609 -21.29 31.86 21.47
N GLY A 610 -21.99 32.19 22.55
CA GLY A 610 -23.38 31.79 22.80
C GLY A 610 -23.52 30.60 23.76
N GLU A 611 -24.72 30.48 24.33
CA GLU A 611 -24.99 29.56 25.44
C GLU A 611 -24.90 28.07 25.04
N LEU A 612 -25.28 27.70 23.81
CA LEU A 612 -25.14 26.32 23.35
C LEU A 612 -23.68 25.86 23.33
N MET A 613 -22.75 26.72 22.91
CA MET A 613 -21.31 26.43 22.93
C MET A 613 -20.77 26.32 24.36
N ARG A 614 -21.28 27.12 25.31
CA ARG A 614 -20.95 26.99 26.74
C ARG A 614 -21.40 25.65 27.31
N LYS A 615 -22.66 25.26 27.04
CA LYS A 615 -23.20 23.95 27.44
C LYS A 615 -22.40 22.80 26.83
N ARG A 616 -21.97 22.97 25.58
CA ARG A 616 -21.11 22.00 24.92
C ARG A 616 -19.75 21.85 25.61
N ALA A 617 -19.09 22.97 25.92
CA ALA A 617 -17.81 22.98 26.62
C ALA A 617 -17.92 22.35 28.02
N ILE A 618 -19.00 22.63 28.76
CA ILE A 618 -19.29 21.99 30.05
C ILE A 618 -19.35 20.46 29.90
N ALA A 619 -20.09 19.95 28.90
CA ALA A 619 -20.17 18.50 28.65
C ALA A 619 -18.80 17.86 28.36
N VAL A 620 -17.92 18.55 27.62
CA VAL A 620 -16.55 18.10 27.38
C VAL A 620 -15.74 18.13 28.70
N HIS A 621 -15.84 19.22 29.46
CA HIS A 621 -15.09 19.43 30.69
C HIS A 621 -15.44 18.42 31.78
N MET A 622 -16.68 17.94 31.84
CA MET A 622 -17.08 16.84 32.74
C MET A 622 -16.22 15.57 32.56
N ILE A 623 -15.70 15.34 31.34
CA ILE A 623 -14.83 14.21 31.01
C ILE A 623 -13.35 14.56 31.21
N TYR A 624 -13.00 15.84 31.09
CA TYR A 624 -11.63 16.32 31.19
C TYR A 624 -11.50 17.47 32.22
N PRO A 625 -11.83 17.23 33.50
CA PRO A 625 -11.96 18.30 34.51
C PRO A 625 -10.62 18.86 35.01
N HIS A 626 -9.51 18.40 34.45
CA HIS A 626 -8.15 18.84 34.78
C HIS A 626 -7.67 19.99 33.88
N PHE A 627 -8.42 20.34 32.83
CA PHE A 627 -8.12 21.52 32.03
C PHE A 627 -8.74 22.75 32.68
N ASP A 628 -7.93 23.71 33.09
CA ASP A 628 -8.45 25.03 33.50
C ASP A 628 -8.94 25.83 32.29
N GLN A 629 -8.52 25.42 31.08
CA GLN A 629 -8.89 26.07 29.83
C GLN A 629 -9.09 25.03 28.72
N LEU A 630 -10.22 25.14 28.00
CA LEU A 630 -10.50 24.38 26.78
C LEU A 630 -10.53 25.32 25.57
N GLU A 631 -9.89 24.90 24.48
CA GLU A 631 -9.95 25.58 23.19
C GLU A 631 -10.75 24.76 22.18
N VAL A 632 -11.53 25.44 21.34
CA VAL A 632 -12.16 24.84 20.16
C VAL A 632 -11.94 25.72 18.93
N LEU A 633 -11.54 25.08 17.84
CA LEU A 633 -11.45 25.68 16.52
C LEU A 633 -12.77 25.42 15.80
N VAL A 634 -13.36 26.48 15.25
CA VAL A 634 -14.67 26.41 14.61
C VAL A 634 -14.52 26.64 13.12
N TYR A 635 -15.03 25.71 12.31
CA TYR A 635 -15.15 25.87 10.87
C TYR A 635 -16.63 25.76 10.45
N SER A 636 -17.10 26.69 9.62
CA SER A 636 -18.45 26.63 9.04
C SER A 636 -18.41 26.01 7.66
N ALA A 637 -19.31 25.05 7.48
CA ALA A 637 -19.70 24.37 6.27
C ALA A 637 -21.13 24.78 5.85
N SER A 638 -21.70 25.81 6.47
CA SER A 638 -23.09 26.18 6.32
C SER A 638 -23.39 26.64 4.89
N GLY A 639 -24.57 26.28 4.36
CA GLY A 639 -24.98 26.63 3.02
C GLY A 639 -26.19 25.83 2.54
N HIS A 640 -26.37 25.76 1.23
CA HIS A 640 -27.45 24.97 0.63
C HIS A 640 -26.97 23.54 0.35
N ASN A 641 -27.60 22.56 0.98
CA ASN A 641 -27.36 21.14 0.76
C ASN A 641 -28.10 20.68 -0.49
N LYS A 642 -27.42 20.73 -1.64
CA LYS A 642 -27.96 20.30 -2.95
C LYS A 642 -28.41 18.83 -2.96
N GLY A 643 -27.80 17.99 -2.13
CA GLY A 643 -28.16 16.58 -1.97
C GLY A 643 -29.58 16.36 -1.43
N LYS A 644 -29.98 17.20 -0.48
CA LYS A 644 -31.27 17.12 0.22
C LYS A 644 -32.24 18.25 -0.17
N ASP A 645 -31.79 19.19 -1.00
CA ASP A 645 -32.51 20.41 -1.39
C ASP A 645 -33.04 21.19 -0.18
N MET A 646 -32.16 21.53 0.75
CA MET A 646 -32.48 22.23 2.00
C MET A 646 -31.32 23.11 2.46
N LEU A 647 -31.62 24.11 3.29
CA LEU A 647 -30.58 24.88 3.97
C LEU A 647 -29.98 24.03 5.08
N LYS A 648 -28.67 24.15 5.27
CA LYS A 648 -27.95 23.41 6.28
C LYS A 648 -26.95 24.32 7.00
N SER A 649 -27.12 24.46 8.31
CA SER A 649 -26.05 24.94 9.19
C SER A 649 -25.19 23.75 9.57
N SER A 650 -23.89 23.88 9.41
CA SER A 650 -22.97 22.75 9.56
C SER A 650 -21.65 23.28 10.11
N PHE A 651 -21.33 22.96 11.36
CA PHE A 651 -20.12 23.43 12.03
C PHE A 651 -19.22 22.25 12.33
N HIS A 652 -17.96 22.35 11.92
CA HIS A 652 -16.92 21.39 12.27
C HIS A 652 -16.14 21.95 13.45
N LEU A 653 -16.19 21.26 14.58
CA LEU A 653 -15.54 21.66 15.81
C LEU A 653 -14.33 20.77 16.06
N VAL A 654 -13.16 21.39 16.22
CA VAL A 654 -11.90 20.67 16.50
C VAL A 654 -11.41 21.09 17.88
N TRP A 655 -11.24 20.13 18.79
CA TRP A 655 -10.75 20.33 20.15
C TRP A 655 -9.27 19.90 20.22
N PRO A 656 -8.31 20.78 19.87
CA PRO A 656 -6.92 20.39 19.62
C PRO A 656 -6.21 19.78 20.84
N GLN A 657 -6.62 20.14 22.06
CA GLN A 657 -6.03 19.64 23.31
C GLN A 657 -6.50 18.22 23.67
N LEU A 658 -7.56 17.72 23.02
CA LEU A 658 -8.19 16.45 23.36
C LEU A 658 -7.78 15.39 22.35
N ILE A 659 -6.69 14.67 22.62
CA ILE A 659 -6.22 13.57 21.78
C ILE A 659 -6.95 12.29 22.18
N VAL A 660 -7.78 11.81 21.25
CA VAL A 660 -8.65 10.65 21.43
C VAL A 660 -8.32 9.55 20.44
N ASP A 661 -8.81 8.35 20.73
CA ASP A 661 -8.86 7.23 19.79
C ASP A 661 -10.32 7.02 19.31
N PRO A 662 -10.56 6.11 18.35
CA PRO A 662 -11.92 5.83 17.86
C PRO A 662 -12.88 5.30 18.94
N ASP A 663 -12.37 4.87 20.09
CA ASP A 663 -13.17 4.30 21.18
C ASP A 663 -13.62 5.40 22.16
N ARG A 664 -12.79 6.43 22.41
CA ARG A 664 -13.10 7.57 23.31
C ARG A 664 -14.01 8.61 22.68
N ALA A 665 -13.91 8.86 21.38
CA ALA A 665 -14.70 9.91 20.71
C ALA A 665 -16.23 9.68 20.83
N PRO A 666 -16.79 8.46 20.66
CA PRO A 666 -18.21 8.18 20.91
C PRO A 666 -18.69 8.51 22.32
N VAL A 667 -17.84 8.26 23.32
CA VAL A 667 -18.14 8.52 24.74
C VAL A 667 -18.42 9.99 24.96
N ILE A 668 -17.56 10.85 24.43
CA ILE A 668 -17.69 12.30 24.57
C ILE A 668 -19.03 12.77 23.99
N ARG A 669 -19.42 12.25 22.82
CA ARG A 669 -20.75 12.55 22.25
C ARG A 669 -21.88 12.02 23.12
N HIS A 670 -21.80 10.79 23.64
CA HIS A 670 -22.88 10.24 24.48
C HIS A 670 -23.11 11.04 25.76
N VAL A 671 -22.04 11.47 26.43
CA VAL A 671 -22.13 12.36 27.60
C VAL A 671 -22.78 13.69 27.21
N THR A 672 -22.43 14.22 26.04
CA THR A 672 -23.05 15.45 25.50
C THR A 672 -24.55 15.27 25.30
N LEU A 673 -24.96 14.19 24.65
CA LEU A 673 -26.38 13.87 24.44
C LEU A 673 -27.11 13.68 25.76
N GLY A 674 -26.53 12.96 26.72
CA GLY A 674 -27.11 12.75 28.05
C GLY A 674 -27.30 14.06 28.81
N LEU A 675 -26.29 14.94 28.82
CA LEU A 675 -26.40 16.26 29.44
C LEU A 675 -27.47 17.11 28.76
N PHE A 676 -27.43 17.20 27.43
CA PHE A 676 -28.34 18.04 26.67
C PHE A 676 -29.79 17.58 26.83
N GLN A 677 -30.05 16.28 26.74
CA GLN A 677 -31.38 15.71 26.96
C GLN A 677 -31.87 15.93 28.39
N ARG A 678 -31.02 15.73 29.41
CA ARG A 678 -31.37 15.98 30.81
C ARG A 678 -31.76 17.44 31.03
N GLU A 679 -30.99 18.38 30.50
CA GLU A 679 -31.29 19.82 30.60
C GLU A 679 -32.53 20.23 29.80
N THR A 680 -32.77 19.64 28.61
CA THR A 680 -34.00 19.89 27.84
C THR A 680 -35.26 19.51 28.64
N ARG A 681 -35.21 18.51 29.52
CA ARG A 681 -36.37 18.13 30.36
C ARG A 681 -36.72 19.19 31.41
N ILE A 682 -35.78 20.06 31.75
CA ILE A 682 -36.01 21.13 32.74
C ILE A 682 -36.85 22.23 32.07
N GLU A 683 -38.01 22.52 32.65
CA GLU A 683 -38.88 23.58 32.16
C GLU A 683 -38.21 24.96 32.22
N GLY A 684 -38.35 25.75 31.15
CA GLY A 684 -37.71 27.05 31.01
C GLY A 684 -36.20 27.01 30.73
N SER A 685 -35.58 25.84 30.58
CA SER A 685 -34.15 25.76 30.28
C SER A 685 -33.83 26.27 28.87
N TYR A 686 -32.62 26.83 28.71
CA TYR A 686 -32.14 27.28 27.40
C TYR A 686 -32.14 26.16 26.36
N LEU A 687 -31.68 24.95 26.71
CA LEU A 687 -31.63 23.82 25.78
C LEU A 687 -33.02 23.31 25.39
N ARG A 688 -34.02 23.42 26.26
CA ARG A 688 -35.41 23.14 25.89
C ARG A 688 -35.89 24.11 24.81
N THR A 689 -35.76 25.41 25.06
CA THR A 689 -36.17 26.45 24.09
C THR A 689 -35.37 26.36 22.79
N CYS A 690 -34.07 26.05 22.86
CA CYS A 690 -33.22 25.85 21.70
C CYS A 690 -33.71 24.65 20.88
N GLN A 691 -33.94 23.48 21.50
CA GLN A 691 -34.41 22.30 20.78
C GLN A 691 -35.80 22.52 20.15
N GLU A 692 -36.72 23.17 20.85
CA GLU A 692 -38.03 23.53 20.29
C GLU A 692 -37.90 24.44 19.06
N LYS A 693 -36.97 25.40 19.06
CA LYS A 693 -36.66 26.23 17.89
C LYS A 693 -36.05 25.40 16.75
N LEU A 694 -35.11 24.51 17.06
CA LEU A 694 -34.47 23.65 16.07
C LEU A 694 -35.48 22.70 15.41
N LEU A 695 -36.36 22.07 16.18
CA LEU A 695 -37.40 21.18 15.67
C LEU A 695 -38.44 21.90 14.80
N LYS A 696 -38.68 23.20 15.04
CA LYS A 696 -39.51 24.03 14.15
C LYS A 696 -38.88 24.28 12.78
N LEU A 697 -37.55 24.22 12.67
CA LEU A 697 -36.87 24.35 11.37
C LEU A 697 -37.00 23.08 10.53
N HIS A 698 -36.87 21.93 11.19
CA HIS A 698 -37.01 20.60 10.59
C HIS A 698 -37.08 19.54 11.70
N GLU A 699 -37.93 18.53 11.53
CA GLU A 699 -38.14 17.43 12.50
C GLU A 699 -36.87 16.64 12.82
N SER A 700 -35.92 16.59 11.88
CA SER A 700 -34.64 15.90 12.05
C SER A 700 -33.64 16.62 12.95
N ASN A 701 -33.94 17.83 13.46
CA ASN A 701 -33.00 18.56 14.31
C ASN A 701 -33.13 18.20 15.80
N ASN A 702 -33.22 16.91 16.11
CA ASN A 702 -33.06 16.42 17.48
C ASN A 702 -31.57 16.36 17.85
N TRP A 703 -31.24 16.32 19.15
CA TRP A 703 -29.83 16.35 19.59
C TRP A 703 -28.97 15.23 18.97
N GLU A 704 -29.52 14.05 18.73
CA GLU A 704 -28.77 12.94 18.15
C GLU A 704 -28.30 13.23 16.72
N LEU A 705 -29.14 13.88 15.92
CA LEU A 705 -28.82 14.26 14.55
C LEU A 705 -28.12 15.62 14.45
N VAL A 706 -28.32 16.50 15.42
CA VAL A 706 -27.55 17.75 15.56
C VAL A 706 -26.10 17.45 15.84
N PHE A 707 -25.79 16.59 16.81
CA PHE A 707 -24.42 16.10 17.03
C PHE A 707 -24.15 14.90 16.11
N ASP A 708 -23.67 15.14 14.89
CA ASP A 708 -23.51 14.09 13.88
C ASP A 708 -22.52 13.02 14.35
N SER A 709 -22.96 11.76 14.32
CA SER A 709 -22.12 10.61 14.69
C SER A 709 -21.06 10.28 13.62
N THR A 710 -21.19 10.82 12.41
CA THR A 710 -20.36 10.45 11.27
C THR A 710 -18.89 10.79 11.47
N THR A 711 -18.60 11.94 12.07
CA THR A 711 -17.23 12.42 12.31
C THR A 711 -16.50 11.67 13.41
N ILE A 712 -17.27 11.07 14.31
CA ILE A 712 -16.76 10.36 15.48
C ILE A 712 -16.37 8.93 15.16
N ASN A 713 -17.05 8.30 14.20
CA ASN A 713 -16.92 6.87 13.94
C ASN A 713 -15.69 6.46 13.10
N ALA A 714 -14.72 7.34 12.85
CA ALA A 714 -13.45 7.12 12.12
C ALA A 714 -13.46 6.44 10.75
N ARG A 715 -14.63 6.03 10.25
CA ARG A 715 -14.78 5.19 9.06
C ARG A 715 -14.84 5.99 7.77
N ASN A 716 -15.47 7.16 7.80
CA ASN A 716 -15.87 7.89 6.59
C ASN A 716 -14.87 8.97 6.15
N GLY A 717 -13.79 9.16 6.91
CA GLY A 717 -12.90 10.31 6.77
C GLY A 717 -13.58 11.63 7.16
N LEU A 718 -12.81 12.64 7.51
CA LEU A 718 -13.24 13.97 7.87
C LEU A 718 -12.95 14.93 6.74
N ARG A 719 -13.89 15.84 6.43
CA ARG A 719 -13.63 16.84 5.40
C ARG A 719 -12.52 17.78 5.88
N LEU A 720 -11.41 17.83 5.15
CA LEU A 720 -10.29 18.70 5.48
C LEU A 720 -10.74 20.17 5.44
N PRO A 721 -10.30 21.04 6.38
CA PRO A 721 -10.60 22.46 6.31
C PRO A 721 -10.29 23.07 4.93
N TYR A 722 -11.10 24.05 4.54
CA TYR A 722 -11.07 24.73 3.24
C TYR A 722 -11.30 23.84 2.01
N SER A 723 -11.64 22.55 2.20
CA SER A 723 -12.18 21.69 1.14
C SER A 723 -13.71 21.80 1.04
N ASP A 724 -14.22 21.71 -0.18
CA ASP A 724 -15.65 21.68 -0.48
C ASP A 724 -16.22 20.25 -0.37
N LYS A 725 -17.55 20.15 -0.27
CA LYS A 725 -18.26 18.86 -0.30
C LYS A 725 -18.76 18.58 -1.70
N ALA A 726 -18.76 17.30 -2.05
CA ALA A 726 -19.49 16.79 -3.19
C ALA A 726 -20.56 15.82 -2.71
N SER A 727 -21.76 15.93 -3.28
CA SER A 727 -22.90 15.09 -2.94
C SER A 727 -23.39 14.33 -4.16
N MET A 728 -23.93 13.13 -3.92
CA MET A 728 -24.60 12.35 -4.96
C MET A 728 -26.07 12.79 -5.01
N VAL A 729 -26.49 13.40 -6.12
CA VAL A 729 -27.90 13.72 -6.39
C VAL A 729 -28.46 12.81 -7.45
N VAL A 730 -29.76 12.56 -7.41
CA VAL A 730 -30.46 11.84 -8.48
C VAL A 730 -30.41 12.69 -9.75
N GLY A 731 -29.82 12.15 -10.81
CA GLY A 731 -29.44 12.91 -12.00
C GLY A 731 -30.61 13.25 -12.93
N THR A 732 -31.69 12.47 -12.90
CA THR A 732 -32.85 12.64 -13.79
C THR A 732 -34.11 12.99 -13.00
N GLU A 733 -34.93 13.89 -13.53
CA GLU A 733 -36.24 14.23 -12.94
C GLU A 733 -37.19 13.03 -12.96
N GLU A 734 -37.07 12.15 -13.96
CA GLU A 734 -37.83 10.91 -14.03
C GLU A 734 -37.53 9.98 -12.85
N ASP A 735 -36.25 9.79 -12.49
CA ASP A 735 -35.88 8.96 -11.33
C ASP A 735 -36.34 9.61 -10.02
N LYS A 736 -36.25 10.94 -9.89
CA LYS A 736 -36.79 11.66 -8.73
C LYS A 736 -38.30 11.42 -8.58
N ARG A 737 -39.05 11.48 -9.69
CA ARG A 737 -40.49 11.19 -9.71
C ARG A 737 -40.76 9.73 -9.33
N LYS A 738 -40.06 8.76 -9.93
CA LYS A 738 -40.21 7.33 -9.61
C LYS A 738 -39.87 7.02 -8.14
N ILE A 739 -38.89 7.71 -7.56
CA ILE A 739 -38.59 7.61 -6.12
C ILE A 739 -39.77 8.13 -5.29
N LYS A 740 -40.31 9.30 -5.64
CA LYS A 740 -41.45 9.91 -4.93
C LYS A 740 -42.71 9.04 -5.02
N GLU A 741 -42.91 8.36 -6.15
CA GLU A 741 -44.00 7.41 -6.38
C GLU A 741 -43.74 6.01 -5.77
N GLY A 742 -42.59 5.78 -5.13
CA GLY A 742 -42.21 4.48 -4.55
C GLY A 742 -41.85 3.39 -5.57
N GLN A 743 -41.76 3.72 -6.86
CA GLN A 743 -41.45 2.80 -7.96
C GLN A 743 -39.95 2.50 -8.09
N LEU A 744 -39.08 3.37 -7.56
CA LEU A 744 -37.63 3.21 -7.61
C LEU A 744 -37.01 3.55 -6.26
N SER A 745 -36.19 2.67 -5.72
CA SER A 745 -35.43 2.97 -4.50
C SER A 745 -34.32 3.99 -4.78
N LYS A 746 -34.05 4.91 -3.83
CA LYS A 746 -32.94 5.90 -3.92
C LYS A 746 -31.58 5.25 -4.21
N THR A 747 -31.35 3.99 -3.84
CA THR A 747 -30.08 3.26 -4.09
C THR A 747 -29.93 2.79 -5.54
N LYS A 748 -31.04 2.55 -6.26
CA LYS A 748 -31.06 2.09 -7.66
C LYS A 748 -31.10 3.23 -8.68
N ALA A 749 -31.48 4.44 -8.26
CA ALA A 749 -31.54 5.59 -9.13
C ALA A 749 -30.18 6.02 -9.66
N HIS A 750 -30.16 6.56 -10.88
CA HIS A 750 -28.96 7.13 -11.47
C HIS A 750 -28.54 8.38 -10.69
N LYS A 751 -27.33 8.36 -10.12
CA LYS A 751 -26.81 9.48 -9.33
C LYS A 751 -25.63 10.15 -10.02
N ILE A 752 -25.60 11.47 -9.97
CA ILE A 752 -24.49 12.30 -10.41
C ILE A 752 -23.85 12.99 -9.21
N ARG A 753 -22.54 13.23 -9.28
CA ARG A 753 -21.84 14.05 -8.27
C ARG A 753 -22.07 15.52 -8.58
N VAL A 754 -22.54 16.28 -7.58
CA VAL A 754 -22.63 17.73 -7.63
C VAL A 754 -21.75 18.36 -6.56
N LYS A 755 -21.09 19.44 -6.93
CA LYS A 755 -20.34 20.31 -6.03
C LYS A 755 -21.31 21.09 -5.16
N GLU A 756 -21.13 21.14 -3.86
CA GLU A 756 -22.06 21.83 -2.96
C GLU A 756 -21.76 23.33 -2.80
N ASP A 757 -20.54 23.78 -3.13
CA ASP A 757 -20.10 25.17 -3.03
C ASP A 757 -20.17 25.73 -1.59
N ARG A 758 -19.93 24.89 -0.59
CA ARG A 758 -19.94 25.22 0.85
C ARG A 758 -18.69 24.68 1.57
N PRO A 759 -17.49 25.16 1.21
CA PRO A 759 -16.25 24.69 1.81
C PRO A 759 -16.19 24.98 3.32
N SER A 760 -15.44 24.15 4.06
CA SER A 760 -15.24 24.31 5.52
C SER A 760 -14.35 25.51 5.81
N LYS A 761 -14.90 26.69 6.05
CA LYS A 761 -14.08 27.89 6.32
C LYS A 761 -13.92 28.09 7.80
N ALA A 762 -12.74 28.48 8.27
CA ALA A 762 -12.59 28.88 9.66
C ALA A 762 -13.53 30.06 9.99
N ILE A 763 -14.14 30.00 11.16
CA ILE A 763 -14.85 31.12 11.79
C ILE A 763 -13.92 31.79 12.79
N GLY A 764 -13.28 30.99 13.64
CA GLY A 764 -12.41 31.47 14.70
C GLY A 764 -12.03 30.40 15.71
N LYS A 765 -11.38 30.85 16.79
CA LYS A 765 -11.03 30.03 17.96
C LYS A 765 -11.77 30.55 19.19
N ILE A 766 -12.46 29.67 19.89
CA ILE A 766 -13.12 29.97 21.17
C ILE A 766 -12.27 29.39 22.28
N VAL A 767 -12.14 30.15 23.36
CA VAL A 767 -11.50 29.73 24.61
C VAL A 767 -12.55 29.73 25.71
N PHE A 768 -12.60 28.65 26.48
CA PHE A 768 -13.46 28.44 27.63
C PHE A 768 -12.59 28.30 28.87
N ASP A 769 -12.75 29.21 29.83
CA ASP A 769 -12.02 29.18 31.09
C ASP A 769 -12.89 28.56 32.18
N PHE A 770 -12.31 27.63 32.94
CA PHE A 770 -12.97 26.91 34.03
C PHE A 770 -12.22 27.17 35.34
N ASP A 771 -12.97 27.13 36.44
CA ASP A 771 -12.44 27.16 37.79
C ASP A 771 -13.12 26.08 38.62
N LYS A 772 -12.50 25.67 39.72
CA LYS A 772 -13.09 24.71 40.65
C LYS A 772 -13.72 25.47 41.79
N ASP A 773 -15.00 25.22 42.05
CA ASP A 773 -15.64 25.72 43.26
C ASP A 773 -14.86 25.21 44.48
N PRO A 774 -14.35 26.10 45.35
CA PRO A 774 -13.49 25.71 46.47
C PRO A 774 -14.24 24.88 47.53
N THR A 775 -15.57 24.90 47.52
CA THR A 775 -16.43 24.20 48.48
C THR A 775 -16.86 22.84 47.96
N THR A 776 -17.37 22.77 46.72
CA THR A 776 -17.91 21.52 46.15
C THR A 776 -16.86 20.74 45.36
N GLY A 777 -15.80 21.41 44.90
CA GLY A 777 -14.84 20.87 43.95
C GLY A 777 -15.38 20.73 42.53
N GLU A 778 -16.63 21.18 42.28
CA GLU A 778 -17.25 21.12 40.96
C GLU A 778 -16.65 22.18 40.03
N SER A 779 -16.44 21.79 38.78
CA SER A 779 -15.96 22.70 37.75
C SER A 779 -17.06 23.68 37.33
N ARG A 780 -16.73 24.97 37.33
CA ARG A 780 -17.59 26.05 36.86
C ARG A 780 -16.95 26.75 35.67
N LEU A 781 -17.72 26.92 34.59
CA LEU A 781 -17.32 27.76 33.47
C LEU A 781 -17.34 29.24 33.90
N LEU A 782 -16.19 29.91 33.84
CA LEU A 782 -16.03 31.31 34.20
C LEU A 782 -16.27 32.24 33.01
N ASP A 783 -15.67 31.92 31.88
CA ASP A 783 -15.72 32.77 30.68
C ASP A 783 -15.71 31.92 29.40
N ALA A 784 -16.28 32.48 28.34
CA ALA A 784 -16.28 31.93 27.00
C ALA A 784 -16.14 33.06 26.00
N ARG A 785 -15.02 33.11 25.28
CA ARG A 785 -14.70 34.22 24.37
C ARG A 785 -14.04 33.76 23.08
N TRP A 786 -14.31 34.47 22.00
CA TRP A 786 -13.50 34.38 20.79
C TRP A 786 -12.12 34.97 21.04
N THR A 787 -11.07 34.27 20.62
CA THR A 787 -9.66 34.73 20.73
C THR A 787 -8.97 34.86 19.38
N ALA A 788 -9.58 34.29 18.34
CA ALA A 788 -9.17 34.43 16.95
C ALA A 788 -10.40 34.40 16.06
N ASP A 789 -10.33 35.10 14.93
CA ASP A 789 -11.30 35.03 13.83
C ASP A 789 -10.65 34.41 12.59
N ALA A 790 -11.43 34.23 11.52
CA ALA A 790 -10.96 33.67 10.25
C ALA A 790 -9.74 34.36 9.62
N GLN A 791 -9.45 35.62 9.98
CA GLN A 791 -8.33 36.41 9.44
C GLN A 791 -7.10 36.42 10.35
N THR A 792 -7.20 35.87 11.56
CA THR A 792 -6.11 35.89 12.55
C THR A 792 -4.95 35.01 12.13
N TYR A 793 -5.24 33.88 11.48
CA TYR A 793 -4.24 32.95 10.96
C TYR A 793 -4.40 32.78 9.45
N ARG A 794 -3.31 32.38 8.80
CA ARG A 794 -3.30 31.99 7.38
C ARG A 794 -4.18 30.76 7.16
N ILE A 795 -4.62 30.56 5.92
CA ILE A 795 -5.45 29.40 5.58
C ILE A 795 -4.68 28.10 5.85
N ALA A 796 -3.39 28.05 5.51
CA ALA A 796 -2.56 26.86 5.74
C ALA A 796 -2.43 26.54 7.25
N GLU A 797 -2.33 27.56 8.10
CA GLU A 797 -2.30 27.40 9.56
C GLU A 797 -3.63 26.90 10.10
N TRP A 798 -4.75 27.46 9.62
CA TRP A 798 -6.08 26.94 9.96
C TRP A 798 -6.28 25.49 9.52
N ILE A 799 -5.77 25.08 8.36
CA ILE A 799 -5.82 23.68 7.91
C ILE A 799 -4.97 22.80 8.82
N HIS A 800 -3.76 23.23 9.15
CA HIS A 800 -2.86 22.49 10.04
C HIS A 800 -3.50 22.25 11.42
N MET A 801 -4.04 23.30 12.04
CA MET A 801 -4.70 23.22 13.34
C MET A 801 -5.95 22.34 13.30
N GLY A 802 -6.71 22.39 12.20
CA GLY A 802 -7.97 21.66 12.03
C GLY A 802 -7.84 20.24 11.46
N SER A 803 -6.66 19.83 11.01
CA SER A 803 -6.45 18.47 10.49
C SER A 803 -6.55 17.43 11.61
N CYS A 804 -7.22 16.32 11.32
CA CYS A 804 -7.32 15.16 12.19
C CYS A 804 -6.08 14.25 12.15
N ARG A 805 -5.12 14.55 11.27
CA ARG A 805 -3.88 13.79 11.13
C ARG A 805 -2.77 14.41 11.99
N ARG A 806 -1.95 13.54 12.58
CA ARG A 806 -0.80 13.88 13.41
C ARG A 806 0.36 12.96 13.06
N ASP A 807 1.58 13.49 13.02
CA ASP A 807 2.79 12.70 12.77
C ASP A 807 2.97 11.68 13.89
N PRO A 808 2.93 10.36 13.64
CA PRO A 808 3.10 9.31 14.63
C PRO A 808 4.32 9.49 15.55
N ALA A 809 5.40 10.11 15.05
CA ALA A 809 6.60 10.38 15.83
C ALA A 809 6.41 11.48 16.89
N THR A 810 5.43 12.37 16.68
CA THR A 810 5.10 13.49 17.57
C THR A 810 3.76 13.31 18.28
N VAL A 811 3.04 12.22 18.01
CA VAL A 811 1.71 11.98 18.57
C VAL A 811 1.78 11.97 20.09
N ALA A 812 1.15 12.98 20.69
CA ALA A 812 0.92 13.06 22.12
C ALA A 812 0.20 11.79 22.62
N GLU A 813 0.42 11.46 23.89
CA GLU A 813 -0.36 10.43 24.56
C GLU A 813 -1.85 10.78 24.53
N LEU A 814 -2.71 9.76 24.62
CA LEU A 814 -4.15 9.99 24.69
C LEU A 814 -4.44 10.86 25.91
N THR A 815 -5.19 11.95 25.72
CA THR A 815 -5.51 12.88 26.80
C THR A 815 -6.24 12.15 27.92
N THR A 816 -5.72 12.24 29.14
CA THR A 816 -6.29 11.53 30.30
C THR A 816 -7.71 12.01 30.57
N TRP A 817 -8.69 11.13 30.48
CA TRP A 817 -10.07 11.42 30.86
C TRP A 817 -10.37 10.99 32.31
N GLN A 818 -11.42 11.55 32.89
CA GLN A 818 -11.98 11.14 34.17
C GLN A 818 -13.49 10.94 33.99
N LEU A 819 -13.97 9.72 34.19
CA LEU A 819 -15.38 9.40 34.08
C LEU A 819 -15.96 9.31 35.49
N GLY A 820 -16.38 10.46 36.02
CA GLY A 820 -17.04 10.53 37.32
C GLY A 820 -18.40 9.82 37.34
N PRO A 821 -19.00 9.57 38.53
CA PRO A 821 -20.30 8.92 38.65
C PRO A 821 -21.40 9.54 37.78
N ASP A 822 -21.44 10.87 37.70
CA ASP A 822 -22.42 11.59 36.88
C ASP A 822 -22.25 11.31 35.38
N VAL A 823 -20.99 11.23 34.92
CA VAL A 823 -20.67 10.92 33.53
C VAL A 823 -21.08 9.49 33.21
N LEU A 824 -20.75 8.54 34.10
CA LEU A 824 -21.11 7.14 33.95
C LEU A 824 -22.63 6.94 33.92
N ALA A 825 -23.39 7.70 34.71
CA ALA A 825 -24.85 7.66 34.70
C ALA A 825 -25.49 8.17 33.39
N MET A 826 -24.76 8.94 32.58
CA MET A 826 -25.22 9.42 31.26
C MET A 826 -24.91 8.44 30.13
N LEU A 827 -24.06 7.44 30.37
CA LEU A 827 -23.68 6.48 29.34
C LEU A 827 -24.75 5.37 29.22
N PRO A 828 -25.03 4.88 27.99
CA PRO A 828 -25.93 3.76 27.80
C PRO A 828 -25.40 2.52 28.53
N THR A 829 -26.27 1.87 29.31
CA THR A 829 -25.89 0.76 30.20
C THR A 829 -25.98 -0.60 29.53
N LYS A 830 -26.78 -0.71 28.45
CA LYS A 830 -26.96 -1.96 27.69
C LYS A 830 -26.66 -1.75 26.20
N PRO A 831 -26.02 -2.73 25.53
CA PRO A 831 -25.93 -2.73 24.08
C PRO A 831 -27.34 -2.69 23.46
N GLY A 832 -27.64 -1.63 22.73
CA GLY A 832 -28.93 -1.49 22.02
C GLY A 832 -30.00 -0.73 22.79
N GLU A 833 -29.65 -0.26 23.98
CA GLU A 833 -30.33 0.86 24.59
C GLU A 833 -30.10 2.08 23.68
N GLN A 834 -31.00 2.27 22.70
CA GLN A 834 -31.28 3.61 22.21
C GLN A 834 -31.60 4.46 23.44
N PHE A 835 -31.39 5.78 23.39
CA PHE A 835 -31.91 6.69 24.42
C PHE A 835 -33.45 6.72 24.34
N VAL A 836 -34.11 5.60 24.63
CA VAL A 836 -35.56 5.47 24.67
C VAL A 836 -35.98 6.00 26.03
N PHE A 837 -36.37 7.27 26.06
CA PHE A 837 -37.09 7.84 27.20
C PHE A 837 -38.37 8.54 26.78
N CYS A 838 -38.91 8.20 25.62
CA CYS A 838 -40.34 8.35 25.33
C CYS A 838 -40.94 6.94 25.40
N GLU A 839 -41.82 6.72 26.37
CA GLU A 839 -42.63 5.49 26.40
C GLU A 839 -43.49 5.43 25.14
N GLY A 840 -43.21 4.46 24.27
CA GLY A 840 -44.13 4.03 23.21
C GLY A 840 -44.02 4.79 21.89
N GLU A 841 -42.98 4.50 21.11
CA GLU A 841 -43.10 4.27 19.67
C GLU A 841 -41.78 3.65 19.19
N ASP A 842 -41.86 2.40 18.75
CA ASP A 842 -40.74 1.60 18.25
C ASP A 842 -40.60 1.89 16.76
N ASP A 843 -39.90 2.97 16.40
CA ASP A 843 -39.55 3.30 15.03
C ASP A 843 -38.35 2.44 14.60
N GLY A 844 -38.67 1.18 14.33
CA GLY A 844 -37.72 0.19 13.81
C GLY A 844 -37.08 0.65 12.50
N GLU A 845 -35.92 1.32 12.61
CA GLU A 845 -34.78 1.34 11.68
C GLU A 845 -33.87 2.54 12.01
N GLY A 846 -32.85 2.37 12.88
CA GLY A 846 -31.80 3.40 12.96
C GLY A 846 -31.00 3.50 14.25
N GLY A 847 -30.34 2.43 14.70
CA GLY A 847 -29.27 2.53 15.69
C GLY A 847 -27.95 2.13 15.06
N HIS A 848 -27.12 3.08 14.63
CA HIS A 848 -25.78 2.78 14.13
C HIS A 848 -24.86 2.47 15.32
N TRP A 849 -24.70 1.18 15.60
CA TRP A 849 -23.93 0.61 16.69
C TRP A 849 -22.49 1.12 16.69
N VAL A 850 -22.10 1.78 17.79
CA VAL A 850 -20.71 2.00 18.17
C VAL A 850 -20.01 0.65 18.13
N THR A 851 -18.86 0.59 17.46
CA THR A 851 -18.16 -0.64 17.09
C THR A 851 -17.40 -1.24 18.26
N HIS A 852 -18.13 -1.62 19.31
CA HIS A 852 -18.16 -2.97 19.82
C HIS A 852 -17.23 -3.96 19.08
N LYS A 853 -15.94 -4.03 19.47
CA LYS A 853 -15.08 -5.14 19.05
C LYS A 853 -15.69 -6.42 19.64
N PRO A 854 -15.91 -7.48 18.83
CA PRO A 854 -16.33 -8.77 19.36
C PRO A 854 -15.34 -9.16 20.45
N PHE A 855 -15.84 -9.58 21.62
CA PHE A 855 -15.00 -10.10 22.69
C PHE A 855 -14.21 -11.28 22.08
N PRO A 856 -12.87 -11.19 21.88
CA PRO A 856 -12.15 -12.23 21.15
C PRO A 856 -12.31 -13.59 21.83
N TYR A 857 -12.54 -13.57 23.15
CA TYR A 857 -12.75 -14.73 24.02
C TYR A 857 -14.19 -15.22 24.13
N ILE A 858 -15.15 -14.63 23.42
CA ILE A 858 -16.54 -15.12 23.40
C ILE A 858 -16.88 -15.63 22.00
N ARG A 859 -17.29 -16.89 21.93
CA ARG A 859 -17.67 -17.58 20.70
C ARG A 859 -19.11 -18.06 20.75
N ARG A 860 -19.75 -18.20 19.59
CA ARG A 860 -21.03 -18.91 19.43
C ARG A 860 -20.80 -20.37 19.10
N CYS A 861 -21.55 -21.23 19.79
CA CYS A 861 -21.61 -22.65 19.53
C CYS A 861 -23.06 -23.16 19.70
N LYS A 862 -23.57 -23.87 18.69
CA LYS A 862 -24.91 -24.47 18.68
C LYS A 862 -24.89 -25.98 18.93
N LEU A 863 -23.72 -26.54 19.22
CA LEU A 863 -23.58 -27.99 19.39
C LEU A 863 -24.29 -28.47 20.66
N PRO A 864 -24.92 -29.65 20.65
CA PRO A 864 -25.29 -30.33 21.88
C PRO A 864 -24.10 -30.45 22.83
N MET A 865 -24.34 -30.40 24.14
CA MET A 865 -23.25 -30.39 25.15
C MET A 865 -22.23 -31.53 24.94
N ARG A 866 -22.72 -32.73 24.66
CA ARG A 866 -21.88 -33.92 24.44
C ARG A 866 -20.96 -33.76 23.23
N GLU A 867 -21.46 -33.13 22.17
CA GLU A 867 -20.69 -32.86 20.95
C GLU A 867 -19.69 -31.71 21.16
N PHE A 868 -20.08 -30.66 21.88
CA PHE A 868 -19.16 -29.58 22.24
C PHE A 868 -17.96 -30.11 23.04
N VAL A 869 -18.21 -30.91 24.07
CA VAL A 869 -17.15 -31.50 24.92
C VAL A 869 -16.21 -32.37 24.08
N ARG A 870 -16.75 -33.24 23.23
CA ARG A 870 -15.94 -34.11 22.36
C ARG A 870 -15.08 -33.31 21.38
N ASN A 871 -15.70 -32.36 20.66
CA ASN A 871 -14.98 -31.56 19.66
C ASN A 871 -13.94 -30.65 20.31
N PHE A 872 -14.18 -30.16 21.53
CA PHE A 872 -13.20 -29.40 22.29
C PHE A 872 -12.01 -30.26 22.72
N GLU A 873 -12.25 -31.47 23.23
CA GLU A 873 -11.17 -32.40 23.60
C GLU A 873 -10.29 -32.79 22.39
N GLU A 874 -10.92 -33.07 21.24
CA GLU A 874 -10.23 -33.35 19.98
C GLU A 874 -9.39 -32.16 19.50
N ALA A 875 -10.00 -30.97 19.36
CA ALA A 875 -9.30 -29.79 18.89
C ALA A 875 -8.23 -29.27 19.87
N LEU A 876 -8.39 -29.52 21.17
CA LEU A 876 -7.36 -29.23 22.16
C LEU A 876 -6.18 -30.20 22.01
N GLY A 877 -6.45 -31.48 21.71
CA GLY A 877 -5.42 -32.47 21.40
C GLY A 877 -4.58 -32.08 20.18
N ASP A 878 -5.24 -31.70 19.09
CA ASP A 878 -4.57 -31.26 17.85
C ASP A 878 -3.67 -30.04 18.08
N GLU A 879 -4.15 -29.05 18.85
CA GLU A 879 -3.36 -27.85 19.18
C GLU A 879 -2.20 -28.18 20.12
N GLN A 880 -2.38 -29.10 21.07
CA GLN A 880 -1.28 -29.58 21.92
C GLN A 880 -0.21 -30.33 21.12
N GLU A 881 -0.59 -31.10 20.10
CA GLU A 881 0.34 -31.76 19.18
C GLU A 881 1.09 -30.73 18.33
N ALA A 882 0.39 -29.77 17.73
CA ALA A 882 1.00 -28.68 16.98
C ALA A 882 2.02 -27.88 17.82
N LEU A 883 1.70 -27.59 19.08
CA LEU A 883 2.62 -26.90 19.99
C LEU A 883 3.83 -27.77 20.38
N ARG A 884 3.70 -29.11 20.41
CA ARG A 884 4.86 -30.02 20.58
C ARG A 884 5.77 -29.97 19.37
N ASP A 885 5.21 -29.98 18.17
CA ASP A 885 5.96 -29.88 16.92
C ASP A 885 6.71 -28.54 16.80
N GLU A 886 6.12 -27.46 17.34
CA GLU A 886 6.75 -26.14 17.48
C GLU A 886 7.79 -26.05 18.63
N GLN A 887 8.01 -27.14 19.37
CA GLN A 887 8.89 -27.20 20.55
C GLN A 887 8.48 -26.25 21.70
N ARG A 888 7.19 -25.91 21.82
CA ARG A 888 6.62 -25.04 22.86
C ARG A 888 6.03 -25.85 24.03
N LEU A 889 6.86 -26.70 24.63
CA LEU A 889 6.43 -27.64 25.68
C LEU A 889 5.86 -26.95 26.93
N ASP A 890 6.30 -25.74 27.24
CA ASP A 890 5.79 -24.90 28.33
C ASP A 890 4.32 -24.49 28.11
N PHE A 891 3.94 -24.21 26.87
CA PHE A 891 2.55 -23.92 26.50
C PHE A 891 1.67 -25.17 26.57
N VAL A 892 2.19 -26.31 26.12
CA VAL A 892 1.48 -27.61 26.23
C VAL A 892 1.16 -27.93 27.68
N GLN A 893 2.13 -27.72 28.58
CA GLN A 893 1.93 -27.91 30.03
C GLN A 893 0.82 -27.02 30.58
N ARG A 894 0.78 -25.75 30.17
CA ARG A 894 -0.24 -24.77 30.58
C ARG A 894 -1.65 -25.05 30.05
N MET A 895 -1.79 -25.93 29.05
CA MET A 895 -3.06 -26.32 28.46
C MET A 895 -3.56 -27.71 28.92
N PHE A 896 -2.86 -28.40 29.83
CA PHE A 896 -3.45 -29.55 30.49
C PHE A 896 -4.54 -29.11 31.45
N GLY A 897 -5.70 -29.74 31.38
CA GLY A 897 -6.84 -29.39 32.20
C GLY A 897 -7.90 -30.47 32.17
N SER A 898 -8.94 -30.25 32.96
CA SER A 898 -10.05 -31.19 33.10
C SER A 898 -11.38 -30.45 33.14
N TRP A 899 -12.44 -31.16 32.79
CA TRP A 899 -13.79 -30.63 32.95
C TRP A 899 -14.21 -30.66 34.41
N VAL A 900 -14.44 -29.47 34.96
CA VAL A 900 -14.94 -29.26 36.34
C VAL A 900 -16.46 -29.43 36.39
N SER A 901 -17.16 -29.18 35.28
CA SER A 901 -18.60 -29.37 35.17
C SER A 901 -18.98 -29.85 33.77
N LYS A 902 -19.88 -30.84 33.68
CA LYS A 902 -20.51 -31.34 32.45
C LYS A 902 -22.00 -31.58 32.73
N THR A 903 -22.83 -30.54 32.63
CA THR A 903 -24.30 -30.63 32.75
C THR A 903 -24.96 -30.45 31.38
N PRO A 904 -26.24 -30.81 31.19
CA PRO A 904 -26.94 -30.60 29.91
C PRO A 904 -26.95 -29.14 29.42
N ASN A 905 -26.80 -28.18 30.33
CA ASN A 905 -26.90 -26.73 30.07
C ASN A 905 -25.56 -26.00 30.15
N GLN A 906 -24.55 -26.57 30.82
CA GLN A 906 -23.25 -25.95 31.00
C GLN A 906 -22.10 -26.97 31.00
N ALA A 907 -20.98 -26.64 30.36
CA ALA A 907 -19.71 -27.32 30.59
C ALA A 907 -18.61 -26.31 30.92
N ILE A 908 -17.76 -26.66 31.88
CA ILE A 908 -16.64 -25.83 32.35
C ILE A 908 -15.39 -26.69 32.30
N TRP A 909 -14.45 -26.32 31.44
CA TRP A 909 -13.11 -26.88 31.41
C TRP A 909 -12.16 -25.90 32.08
N ARG A 910 -11.23 -26.42 32.90
CA ARG A 910 -10.25 -25.61 33.63
C ARG A 910 -8.87 -26.23 33.47
N ALA A 911 -7.89 -25.40 33.12
CA ALA A 911 -6.48 -25.78 33.11
C ALA A 911 -6.01 -26.13 34.54
N ALA A 912 -5.12 -27.10 34.66
CA ALA A 912 -4.55 -27.50 35.93
C ALA A 912 -3.71 -26.34 36.48
N ALA A 913 -4.15 -25.78 37.61
CA ALA A 913 -3.47 -24.65 38.25
C ALA A 913 -2.01 -25.01 38.62
N ALA A 914 -1.66 -26.28 38.82
CA ALA A 914 -0.29 -26.70 39.09
C ALA A 914 0.62 -26.62 37.84
N SER A 915 0.12 -26.94 36.65
CA SER A 915 0.93 -27.01 35.42
C SER A 915 1.21 -25.64 34.78
N GLN A 916 0.57 -24.58 35.29
CA GLN A 916 0.84 -23.20 34.85
C GLN A 916 1.97 -22.52 35.65
N PHE A 917 2.49 -23.14 36.72
CA PHE A 917 3.38 -22.47 37.69
C PHE A 917 4.72 -23.17 37.95
N GLU A 918 5.13 -24.18 37.17
CA GLU A 918 6.42 -24.88 37.39
C GLU A 918 7.67 -24.11 36.91
N GLY A 919 7.52 -22.95 36.29
CA GLY A 919 8.64 -22.05 35.98
C GLY A 919 8.81 -20.99 37.07
N LYS A 920 9.97 -20.97 37.76
CA LYS A 920 10.38 -19.93 38.72
C LYS A 920 9.75 -18.57 38.40
N ALA A 921 8.75 -18.16 39.17
CA ALA A 921 8.23 -16.80 39.07
C ALA A 921 9.39 -15.84 39.44
N PRO A 922 9.71 -14.83 38.61
CA PRO A 922 10.69 -13.81 38.97
C PRO A 922 10.31 -13.20 40.33
N GLU A 923 11.28 -13.04 41.24
CA GLU A 923 11.06 -12.49 42.59
C GLU A 923 10.32 -11.13 42.56
N GLU A 924 10.49 -10.35 41.51
CA GLU A 924 9.82 -9.06 41.28
C GLU A 924 8.27 -9.16 41.19
N HIS A 925 7.71 -10.34 40.92
CA HIS A 925 6.25 -10.52 40.79
C HIS A 925 5.56 -10.98 42.08
N TRP A 926 6.27 -11.62 43.01
CA TRP A 926 5.70 -12.01 44.31
C TRP A 926 5.33 -10.79 45.17
N ALA A 927 6.04 -9.67 45.00
CA ALA A 927 5.76 -8.43 45.72
C ALA A 927 4.38 -7.81 45.43
N LYS A 928 3.65 -8.25 44.38
CA LYS A 928 2.37 -7.66 43.96
C LYS A 928 1.11 -8.47 44.31
N GLY A 929 1.23 -9.61 44.98
CA GLY A 929 0.08 -10.34 45.58
C GLY A 929 -1.03 -10.80 44.61
N ARG A 930 -0.85 -10.72 43.28
CA ARG A 930 -1.89 -11.16 42.32
C ARG A 930 -1.80 -12.66 42.11
N MET A 931 -2.75 -13.41 42.69
CA MET A 931 -3.01 -14.79 42.30
C MET A 931 -3.42 -14.84 40.82
N TYR A 932 -2.62 -15.50 39.98
CA TYR A 932 -2.99 -15.75 38.59
C TYR A 932 -4.10 -16.80 38.53
N ARG A 933 -5.21 -16.50 37.84
CA ARG A 933 -6.33 -17.43 37.64
C ARG A 933 -5.97 -18.46 36.57
N PRO A 934 -6.32 -19.76 36.76
CA PRO A 934 -6.15 -20.76 35.73
C PRO A 934 -6.99 -20.42 34.50
N ALA A 935 -6.55 -20.87 33.33
CA ALA A 935 -7.35 -20.71 32.12
C ALA A 935 -8.62 -21.55 32.19
N GLU A 936 -9.74 -20.99 31.73
CA GLU A 936 -11.07 -21.60 31.78
C GLU A 936 -11.79 -21.47 30.43
N VAL A 937 -12.53 -22.51 30.06
CA VAL A 937 -13.47 -22.50 28.93
C VAL A 937 -14.85 -22.87 29.44
N VAL A 938 -15.80 -21.95 29.33
CA VAL A 938 -17.17 -22.11 29.80
C VAL A 938 -18.13 -22.10 28.62
N TYR A 939 -18.81 -23.22 28.38
CA TYR A 939 -19.90 -23.30 27.41
C TYR A 939 -21.26 -23.27 28.12
N VAL A 940 -22.10 -22.29 27.76
CA VAL A 940 -23.48 -22.13 28.24
C VAL A 940 -24.44 -22.39 27.08
N ARG A 941 -25.05 -23.57 27.05
CA ARG A 941 -25.83 -24.08 25.92
C ARG A 941 -27.06 -23.22 25.62
N GLU A 942 -27.81 -22.84 26.65
CA GLU A 942 -29.04 -22.04 26.50
C GLU A 942 -28.76 -20.69 25.81
N LYS A 943 -27.56 -20.13 26.03
CA LYS A 943 -27.12 -18.89 25.39
C LYS A 943 -26.37 -19.13 24.07
N GLY A 944 -26.00 -20.38 23.78
CA GLY A 944 -25.13 -20.74 22.67
C GLY A 944 -23.76 -20.08 22.74
N LYS A 945 -23.24 -19.80 23.94
CA LYS A 945 -22.00 -19.02 24.16
C LYS A 945 -20.89 -19.84 24.79
N VAL A 946 -19.69 -19.69 24.26
CA VAL A 946 -18.43 -20.20 24.82
C VAL A 946 -17.62 -18.99 25.28
N VAL A 947 -17.21 -18.96 26.54
CA VAL A 947 -16.39 -17.90 27.14
C VAL A 947 -15.04 -18.49 27.51
N ILE A 948 -13.97 -17.79 27.19
CA ILE A 948 -12.60 -18.17 27.52
C ILE A 948 -12.04 -17.11 28.47
N ASP A 949 -11.40 -17.53 29.54
CA ASP A 949 -10.70 -16.63 30.48
C ASP A 949 -9.34 -17.23 30.84
N GLY A 950 -8.37 -16.39 31.21
CA GLY A 950 -7.02 -16.82 31.57
C GLY A 950 -5.91 -15.92 31.01
N PRO A 951 -4.63 -16.31 31.22
CA PRO A 951 -3.48 -15.63 30.63
C PRO A 951 -3.63 -15.49 29.10
N GLN A 952 -3.37 -14.29 28.58
CA GLN A 952 -3.58 -13.91 27.16
C GLN A 952 -3.04 -14.95 26.17
N ASP A 953 -1.82 -15.42 26.43
CA ASP A 953 -1.09 -16.37 25.61
C ASP A 953 -1.74 -17.77 25.60
N VAL A 954 -2.31 -18.22 26.72
CA VAL A 954 -3.07 -19.47 26.85
C VAL A 954 -4.47 -19.32 26.25
N ALA A 955 -5.14 -18.19 26.49
CA ALA A 955 -6.45 -17.90 25.92
C ALA A 955 -6.42 -17.84 24.39
N ASP A 956 -5.36 -17.28 23.80
CA ASP A 956 -5.14 -17.26 22.35
C ASP A 956 -4.93 -18.66 21.76
N ALA A 957 -4.30 -19.58 22.50
CA ALA A 957 -4.15 -20.97 22.09
C ALA A 957 -5.49 -21.72 22.15
N LEU A 958 -6.23 -21.60 23.25
CA LEU A 958 -7.59 -22.15 23.39
C LEU A 958 -8.54 -21.62 22.30
N LEU A 959 -8.38 -20.35 21.90
CA LEU A 959 -9.11 -19.74 20.80
C LEU A 959 -8.80 -20.37 19.43
N ARG A 960 -7.56 -20.84 19.20
CA ARG A 960 -7.20 -21.55 17.97
C ARG A 960 -7.89 -22.90 17.92
N SER A 961 -7.84 -23.68 19.00
CA SER A 961 -8.56 -24.95 19.13
C SER A 961 -10.07 -24.79 18.89
N LEU A 962 -10.69 -23.79 19.51
CA LEU A 962 -12.14 -23.55 19.37
C LEU A 962 -12.56 -23.04 17.98
N LYS A 963 -11.64 -22.51 17.16
CA LYS A 963 -11.97 -21.87 15.87
C LYS A 963 -12.52 -22.86 14.84
N THR A 964 -12.21 -24.15 14.96
CA THR A 964 -12.63 -25.19 14.03
C THR A 964 -14.14 -25.45 14.07
N PHE A 965 -14.79 -25.26 15.22
CA PHE A 965 -16.23 -25.55 15.40
C PHE A 965 -17.04 -24.46 16.13
N THR A 966 -16.43 -23.30 16.40
CA THR A 966 -17.13 -22.13 16.95
C THR A 966 -16.91 -20.88 16.09
N LYS A 967 -17.86 -19.95 16.12
CA LYS A 967 -17.74 -18.65 15.42
C LYS A 967 -17.53 -17.54 16.45
N PRO A 968 -16.79 -16.46 16.15
CA PRO A 968 -16.82 -15.26 16.98
C PRO A 968 -18.27 -14.84 17.27
N ASP A 969 -18.58 -14.48 18.52
CA ASP A 969 -19.88 -13.91 18.83
C ASP A 969 -19.83 -12.40 18.54
N ASP A 970 -20.25 -12.02 17.34
CA ASP A 970 -20.30 -10.62 16.89
C ASP A 970 -21.24 -9.75 17.76
N ASN A 971 -22.11 -10.37 18.58
CA ASN A 971 -22.97 -9.67 19.55
C ASN A 971 -22.47 -9.80 20.99
N ALA A 972 -21.41 -10.59 21.26
CA ALA A 972 -20.74 -10.56 22.55
C ALA A 972 -19.75 -9.42 22.52
N VAL A 973 -20.13 -8.37 23.20
CA VAL A 973 -19.37 -7.15 23.16
C VAL A 973 -18.77 -6.87 24.53
N MET A 974 -17.50 -6.49 24.55
CA MET A 974 -16.98 -5.78 25.71
C MET A 974 -17.71 -4.43 25.73
N PRO A 975 -18.38 -4.03 26.83
CA PRO A 975 -18.62 -2.61 27.02
C PRO A 975 -17.25 -1.95 26.82
N ILE A 976 -17.13 -0.99 25.90
CA ILE A 976 -15.84 -0.32 25.63
C ILE A 976 -15.25 0.21 26.95
N TYR A 977 -16.12 0.46 27.92
CA TYR A 977 -15.83 0.70 29.32
C TYR A 977 -15.62 -0.61 30.07
N ASP A 978 -14.37 -1.06 30.19
CA ASP A 978 -14.02 -1.92 31.32
C ASP A 978 -14.07 -1.04 32.58
N VAL A 979 -15.27 -0.90 33.16
CA VAL A 979 -15.52 -0.07 34.35
C VAL A 979 -14.59 -0.46 35.49
N SER A 980 -14.12 -1.71 35.53
CA SER A 980 -13.14 -2.20 36.53
C SER A 980 -11.71 -1.69 36.30
N ARG A 981 -11.35 -1.30 35.07
CA ARG A 981 -10.09 -0.61 34.72
C ARG A 981 -10.19 0.91 34.77
N ILE A 982 -11.39 1.47 34.72
CA ILE A 982 -11.64 2.93 34.83
C ILE A 982 -11.75 3.35 36.31
N SER A 983 -12.09 2.43 37.20
CA SER A 983 -12.21 2.64 38.65
C SER A 983 -10.96 2.26 39.46
N SER A 984 -9.86 1.85 38.78
CA SER A 984 -8.54 1.60 39.37
C SER A 984 -7.59 2.73 39.03
#